data_AF-A0A370TBS0-F1
#
_entry.id   AF-A0A370TBS0-F1
#
_cell.length_a   1.000
_cell.length_b   1.000
_cell.length_c   1.000
_cell.angle_alpha   90.00
_cell.angle_beta   90.00
_cell.angle_gamma   90.00
#
_symmetry.space_group_name_H-M   'P 1'
#
loop_
_entity.id
_entity.type
_entity.pdbx_description
1 polymer ?
#
loop_
_entity_poly.entity_id
_entity_poly.type
_entity_poly.pdbx_seq_one_letter_code
_entity_poly.pdbx_strand_id
1 'polypeptide(L)'
;MPTPLDDTLPSLNSHSHLAGRQSQRLPLHHDAQFPHELELDELPTSRNRPKRLIFAEDSQSRSQEDTKHLLGRTDSEDEEDGDNDTSMGARSRRSKPQEPKGSSSSTEEENGHTNGKMNHNVEYRRKNANLTSPVVTENLIGRESFTLDDHVPRTPTINNHGFFQLPMQDRRNFGLLVLLYFLQGVPMGLAAGSVPFLLKGAHLSYSALGVFSLASYPYSLKLLWSPVVDAVWTPKAGRRKSWILPIQMLSGFGMIWLGSMVKDMMVTAGAQDGSGIWGFTGWWFFLVLMCATQDIAVDGWALTLLTPGNISYASTAQTVGLTAGQFMSYTVFLAFNSPDFANKWFRKTPLDEGVMTLGGYLTFWGWAYIIVTIGLAFLKKEEKTKNEDGIWDVYKVMWGVLKLKNIQTIIIIHLIAKIGFQANDGVTNLKLIDKGFSQEDLALTVLIDFPFEIGLGYYAGKWSSTYTPMRLWCWGFVGRLIAAVIAQITVIIFPANGVDTWYLLVVIAEHIFSTFTNTVMFVAISAFHARIADPVIGGTYMTLLATVSNLGGTFPRFFVLKLVDYFTVATCIPPPDTYKLPATLRGPLITDSFSCSLSAEKDRCLQGGGICDISRDGYYVVNILCVIIGVITFWGYIKPAALKLQALPLRAWRIADGAS
;
A
#
# COMPACT_ATOMS: atom_id res chain seq x y z
N MET A 1 -45.22 -22.88 39.10
CA MET A 1 -46.69 -23.08 39.00
C MET A 1 -47.14 -22.62 37.61
N PRO A 2 -48.27 -23.14 37.09
CA PRO A 2 -48.31 -23.65 35.70
C PRO A 2 -48.70 -22.65 34.59
N THR A 3 -48.57 -23.19 33.37
CA THR A 3 -49.00 -22.77 32.02
C THR A 3 -50.55 -22.63 31.90
N PRO A 4 -51.21 -22.35 30.72
CA PRO A 4 -50.74 -22.40 29.32
C PRO A 4 -51.25 -21.35 28.29
N LEU A 5 -50.72 -21.50 27.05
CA LEU A 5 -51.31 -21.28 25.70
C LEU A 5 -52.32 -20.14 25.43
N ASP A 6 -52.12 -19.42 24.32
CA ASP A 6 -52.86 -19.78 23.08
C ASP A 6 -52.17 -19.33 21.78
N ASP A 7 -52.59 -19.94 20.67
CA ASP A 7 -51.87 -20.03 19.39
C ASP A 7 -52.67 -19.42 18.20
N THR A 8 -52.06 -19.37 17.02
CA THR A 8 -52.68 -19.29 15.66
C THR A 8 -53.23 -17.97 15.04
N LEU A 9 -52.59 -17.64 13.90
CA LEU A 9 -53.05 -16.94 12.69
C LEU A 9 -54.17 -17.71 11.93
N PRO A 10 -54.67 -17.30 10.73
CA PRO A 10 -54.86 -15.97 10.10
C PRO A 10 -56.27 -15.80 9.44
N SER A 11 -56.55 -14.66 8.78
CA SER A 11 -56.96 -14.56 7.35
C SER A 11 -57.87 -13.36 6.99
N LEU A 12 -58.00 -13.16 5.66
CA LEU A 12 -59.02 -12.40 4.91
C LEU A 12 -58.78 -10.92 4.59
N ASN A 13 -59.39 -10.53 3.47
CA ASN A 13 -58.85 -9.61 2.47
C ASN A 13 -59.94 -8.63 2.00
N SER A 14 -59.51 -7.50 1.42
CA SER A 14 -60.18 -6.73 0.35
C SER A 14 -61.35 -5.74 0.64
N HIS A 15 -61.30 -4.64 -0.13
CA HIS A 15 -62.37 -3.69 -0.54
C HIS A 15 -62.99 -2.73 0.51
N SER A 16 -63.46 -1.51 0.18
CA SER A 16 -63.15 -0.58 -0.94
C SER A 16 -63.80 0.83 -0.74
N HIS A 17 -63.24 1.86 -1.41
CA HIS A 17 -63.90 3.04 -2.04
C HIS A 17 -64.73 4.13 -1.30
N LEU A 18 -64.42 5.40 -1.70
CA LEU A 18 -65.31 6.59 -1.86
C LEU A 18 -65.83 7.33 -0.58
N ALA A 19 -66.09 8.67 -0.55
CA ALA A 19 -65.71 9.79 -1.42
C ALA A 19 -66.04 11.20 -0.82
N GLY A 20 -65.25 12.23 -1.19
CA GLY A 20 -65.70 13.64 -1.38
C GLY A 20 -65.71 14.59 -0.16
N ARG A 21 -65.74 15.93 -0.33
CA ARG A 21 -65.45 16.81 -1.50
C ARG A 21 -65.40 18.31 -1.06
N GLN A 22 -64.80 19.18 -1.90
CA GLN A 22 -64.91 20.67 -1.93
C GLN A 22 -64.17 21.51 -0.87
N SER A 23 -63.69 22.75 -1.13
CA SER A 23 -63.32 23.46 -2.39
C SER A 23 -62.70 24.85 -2.09
N GLN A 24 -61.67 25.31 -2.85
CA GLN A 24 -61.59 26.60 -3.59
C GLN A 24 -60.17 27.20 -3.83
N ARG A 25 -59.80 27.31 -5.13
CA ARG A 25 -59.13 28.44 -5.85
C ARG A 25 -57.63 28.82 -5.62
N LEU A 26 -56.74 28.16 -6.38
CA LEU A 26 -55.85 28.63 -7.51
C LEU A 26 -55.67 30.16 -7.79
N PRO A 27 -54.58 30.64 -8.49
CA PRO A 27 -53.91 29.97 -9.64
C PRO A 27 -52.36 30.10 -9.88
N LEU A 28 -51.81 29.05 -10.53
CA LEU A 28 -50.92 28.97 -11.74
C LEU A 28 -49.63 29.81 -11.85
N HIS A 29 -48.51 29.34 -12.44
CA HIS A 29 -48.20 28.36 -13.52
C HIS A 29 -46.83 27.65 -13.24
N HIS A 30 -46.35 26.56 -13.86
CA HIS A 30 -46.87 25.65 -14.91
C HIS A 30 -46.31 24.19 -14.81
N ASP A 31 -46.13 23.51 -15.96
CA ASP A 31 -46.01 22.06 -16.24
C ASP A 31 -44.97 21.79 -17.38
N ALA A 32 -44.55 20.56 -17.78
CA ALA A 32 -44.56 19.22 -17.19
C ALA A 32 -43.72 18.19 -18.02
N GLN A 33 -43.26 17.12 -17.35
CA GLN A 33 -43.34 15.65 -17.64
C GLN A 33 -42.85 14.95 -18.96
N PHE A 34 -42.41 13.69 -18.75
CA PHE A 34 -42.15 12.53 -19.65
C PHE A 34 -43.49 11.92 -20.23
N PRO A 35 -43.64 10.70 -20.89
CA PRO A 35 -42.74 9.50 -21.03
C PRO A 35 -42.87 8.55 -22.28
N HIS A 36 -42.15 7.40 -22.23
CA HIS A 36 -42.42 6.03 -22.75
C HIS A 36 -42.39 5.62 -24.26
N GLU A 37 -42.29 4.29 -24.45
CA GLU A 37 -41.95 3.48 -25.65
C GLU A 37 -43.17 3.02 -26.47
N LEU A 38 -42.98 2.68 -27.77
CA LEU A 38 -43.56 1.49 -28.44
C LEU A 38 -43.04 1.31 -29.90
N GLU A 39 -43.34 0.15 -30.49
CA GLU A 39 -42.68 -0.48 -31.67
C GLU A 39 -43.69 -0.72 -32.85
N LEU A 40 -43.16 -1.18 -34.01
CA LEU A 40 -43.82 -1.75 -35.22
C LEU A 40 -44.25 -0.85 -36.43
N ASP A 41 -43.42 -0.95 -37.48
CA ASP A 41 -43.70 -1.47 -38.86
C ASP A 41 -44.34 -0.70 -40.06
N GLU A 42 -43.85 -1.13 -41.25
CA GLU A 42 -44.34 -1.05 -42.66
C GLU A 42 -44.40 0.27 -43.52
N LEU A 43 -43.37 0.43 -44.41
CA LEU A 43 -43.41 0.54 -45.91
C LEU A 43 -44.26 1.62 -46.67
N PRO A 44 -44.10 1.88 -48.01
CA PRO A 44 -42.97 1.64 -48.97
C PRO A 44 -42.61 2.81 -49.96
N THR A 45 -41.44 2.69 -50.64
CA THR A 45 -41.08 3.15 -52.03
C THR A 45 -41.33 4.58 -52.57
N SER A 46 -40.30 5.23 -53.17
CA SER A 46 -40.20 5.49 -54.64
C SER A 46 -38.94 6.31 -55.08
N ARG A 47 -38.58 6.13 -56.37
CA ARG A 47 -37.42 6.59 -57.17
C ARG A 47 -37.23 8.11 -57.33
N ASN A 48 -35.98 8.55 -57.57
CA ASN A 48 -35.58 9.03 -58.93
C ASN A 48 -34.05 9.15 -59.20
N ARG A 49 -33.68 9.05 -60.49
CA ARG A 49 -32.32 9.25 -61.08
C ARG A 49 -32.31 10.53 -61.96
N PRO A 50 -31.13 11.04 -62.36
CA PRO A 50 -30.62 10.81 -63.74
C PRO A 50 -29.13 10.40 -63.74
N LYS A 51 -28.69 9.34 -64.45
CA LYS A 51 -28.41 9.16 -65.90
C LYS A 51 -27.07 9.72 -66.40
N ARG A 52 -26.31 8.84 -67.08
CA ARG A 52 -24.98 9.01 -67.72
C ARG A 52 -25.14 8.67 -69.22
N LEU A 53 -24.29 9.21 -70.10
CA LEU A 53 -24.21 8.86 -71.53
C LEU A 53 -22.77 8.53 -71.95
N ILE A 54 -22.62 7.89 -73.12
CA ILE A 54 -21.47 7.07 -73.56
C ILE A 54 -21.14 7.43 -75.02
N PHE A 55 -19.86 7.47 -75.41
CA PHE A 55 -19.24 6.71 -76.53
C PHE A 55 -17.85 7.23 -76.95
N ALA A 56 -16.88 6.32 -77.10
CA ALA A 56 -15.96 6.18 -78.26
C ALA A 56 -14.80 5.20 -77.94
N GLU A 57 -14.49 4.29 -78.88
CA GLU A 57 -13.26 3.46 -78.96
C GLU A 57 -12.11 4.31 -79.60
N ASP A 58 -10.84 3.90 -79.78
CA ASP A 58 -10.23 2.58 -80.05
C ASP A 58 -8.67 2.62 -79.89
N SER A 59 -7.98 1.50 -80.17
CA SER A 59 -6.56 1.30 -80.55
C SER A 59 -5.47 0.93 -79.51
N GLN A 60 -5.33 -0.38 -79.33
CA GLN A 60 -4.11 -1.24 -79.33
C GLN A 60 -2.69 -0.68 -79.07
N SER A 61 -2.00 -1.28 -78.08
CA SER A 61 -0.66 -1.98 -78.15
C SER A 61 0.10 -1.85 -76.82
N ARG A 62 1.08 -2.68 -76.40
CA ARG A 62 1.44 -4.12 -76.45
C ARG A 62 2.83 -4.18 -75.74
N SER A 63 3.14 -5.26 -75.00
CA SER A 63 4.48 -5.67 -74.50
C SER A 63 5.25 -4.76 -73.50
N GLN A 64 6.26 -5.22 -72.72
CA GLN A 64 6.55 -6.49 -71.99
C GLN A 64 7.86 -6.30 -71.17
N GLU A 65 8.08 -7.14 -70.13
CA GLU A 65 9.40 -7.61 -69.61
C GLU A 65 10.48 -6.69 -68.96
N ASP A 66 10.67 -6.92 -67.64
CA ASP A 66 11.82 -7.61 -67.01
C ASP A 66 13.29 -7.09 -66.97
N THR A 67 13.71 -6.83 -65.73
CA THR A 67 14.96 -7.26 -65.03
C THR A 67 16.38 -6.90 -65.52
N LYS A 68 17.20 -6.42 -64.56
CA LYS A 68 18.57 -6.86 -64.15
C LYS A 68 19.27 -5.74 -63.35
N HIS A 69 20.34 -5.92 -62.58
CA HIS A 69 20.85 -6.90 -61.59
C HIS A 69 22.28 -6.41 -61.21
N LEU A 70 22.68 -6.55 -59.93
CA LEU A 70 24.06 -6.72 -59.41
C LEU A 70 25.08 -5.56 -59.36
N LEU A 71 25.46 -5.27 -58.10
CA LEU A 71 26.81 -5.20 -57.50
C LEU A 71 28.02 -4.67 -58.32
N GLY A 72 28.70 -3.70 -57.71
CA GLY A 72 30.13 -3.40 -57.94
C GLY A 72 30.81 -3.01 -56.63
N ARG A 73 31.72 -3.85 -56.14
CA ARG A 73 32.66 -3.60 -55.04
C ARG A 73 34.05 -3.57 -55.64
N THR A 74 34.88 -2.59 -55.28
CA THR A 74 36.31 -2.55 -55.61
C THR A 74 37.07 -2.06 -54.39
N ASP A 75 37.84 -2.96 -53.79
CA ASP A 75 38.90 -2.65 -52.84
C ASP A 75 40.18 -2.27 -53.63
N SER A 76 41.10 -1.50 -53.02
CA SER A 76 42.47 -1.30 -53.52
C SER A 76 43.40 -0.99 -52.35
N GLU A 77 44.44 -1.80 -52.19
CA GLU A 77 45.47 -1.71 -51.15
C GLU A 77 46.71 -0.92 -51.66
N ASP A 78 47.88 -1.11 -51.02
CA ASP A 78 49.21 -0.51 -51.27
C ASP A 78 49.50 0.85 -50.55
N GLU A 79 50.65 1.12 -49.92
CA GLU A 79 51.61 0.28 -49.15
C GLU A 79 52.57 1.19 -48.30
N GLU A 80 53.14 0.64 -47.23
CA GLU A 80 54.38 0.99 -46.45
C GLU A 80 54.73 2.40 -45.87
N ASP A 81 55.03 2.36 -44.55
CA ASP A 81 56.14 2.95 -43.76
C ASP A 81 56.44 4.46 -43.58
N GLY A 82 56.76 4.83 -42.33
CA GLY A 82 57.42 6.10 -41.96
C GLY A 82 57.24 6.54 -40.49
N ASP A 83 58.27 6.35 -39.65
CA ASP A 83 58.23 6.53 -38.19
C ASP A 83 58.36 8.00 -37.68
N ASN A 84 57.78 8.21 -36.49
CA ASN A 84 58.10 9.19 -35.42
C ASN A 84 58.03 10.74 -35.55
N ASP A 85 57.41 11.30 -34.50
CA ASP A 85 57.66 12.57 -33.79
C ASP A 85 57.93 13.89 -34.55
N THR A 86 56.99 14.84 -34.39
CA THR A 86 57.28 16.08 -33.64
C THR A 86 56.03 16.86 -33.22
N SER A 87 56.16 17.64 -32.14
CA SER A 87 55.04 18.23 -31.41
C SER A 87 54.59 19.63 -31.88
N MET A 88 53.32 19.96 -31.60
CA MET A 88 52.83 21.31 -31.26
C MET A 88 52.85 22.40 -32.37
N GLY A 89 51.77 22.46 -33.16
CA GLY A 89 51.42 23.62 -34.01
C GLY A 89 50.12 24.29 -33.56
N ALA A 90 50.20 25.50 -32.98
CA ALA A 90 49.03 26.27 -32.55
C ALA A 90 48.25 26.85 -33.75
N ARG A 91 46.93 26.62 -33.81
CA ARG A 91 46.08 27.02 -34.95
C ARG A 91 45.32 28.33 -34.69
N SER A 92 45.34 29.22 -35.68
CA SER A 92 44.74 30.57 -35.63
C SER A 92 43.21 30.58 -35.75
N ARG A 93 42.59 31.69 -35.31
CA ARG A 93 41.15 31.98 -35.32
C ARG A 93 40.53 31.97 -36.74
N ARG A 94 39.33 31.39 -36.88
CA ARG A 94 38.31 31.87 -37.85
C ARG A 94 36.88 31.63 -37.36
N SER A 95 35.91 32.20 -38.06
CA SER A 95 34.59 32.68 -37.59
C SER A 95 33.41 31.69 -37.64
N LYS A 96 32.38 31.97 -36.81
CA LYS A 96 31.03 31.35 -36.80
C LYS A 96 30.25 31.47 -38.13
N PRO A 97 29.34 30.52 -38.42
CA PRO A 97 28.11 30.73 -39.19
C PRO A 97 26.88 31.01 -38.29
N GLN A 98 25.75 31.40 -38.91
CA GLN A 98 24.53 31.93 -38.26
C GLN A 98 23.49 30.87 -37.85
N GLU A 99 22.65 31.22 -36.86
CA GLU A 99 21.34 30.60 -36.61
C GLU A 99 20.24 31.32 -37.43
N PRO A 100 19.20 30.62 -37.93
CA PRO A 100 18.06 31.23 -38.61
C PRO A 100 16.99 31.75 -37.63
N LYS A 101 16.35 32.88 -37.97
CA LYS A 101 15.22 33.48 -37.22
C LYS A 101 13.86 33.05 -37.77
N GLY A 102 12.86 33.03 -36.90
CA GLY A 102 11.43 33.12 -37.22
C GLY A 102 10.57 32.36 -36.22
N SER A 103 9.39 32.83 -35.80
CA SER A 103 8.79 34.17 -35.84
C SER A 103 7.71 34.22 -34.74
N SER A 104 7.39 35.39 -34.20
CA SER A 104 6.32 35.55 -33.20
C SER A 104 5.47 36.77 -33.51
N SER A 105 4.22 36.54 -33.93
CA SER A 105 3.20 37.57 -34.12
C SER A 105 2.47 37.88 -32.81
N SER A 106 2.07 39.15 -32.67
CA SER A 106 1.49 39.80 -31.50
C SER A 106 -0.02 39.62 -31.34
N THR A 107 -0.51 39.73 -30.08
CA THR A 107 -1.62 40.55 -29.52
C THR A 107 -1.99 39.96 -28.14
N GLU A 108 -2.43 40.69 -27.10
CA GLU A 108 -2.83 42.09 -26.91
C GLU A 108 -2.65 42.46 -25.40
N GLU A 109 -2.59 43.75 -25.05
CA GLU A 109 -2.62 44.24 -23.66
C GLU A 109 -4.02 44.76 -23.29
N GLU A 110 -4.53 44.42 -22.10
CA GLU A 110 -5.53 45.26 -21.42
C GLU A 110 -5.41 45.17 -19.89
N ASN A 111 -5.81 46.24 -19.19
CA ASN A 111 -5.46 46.51 -17.80
C ASN A 111 -6.50 46.01 -16.77
N GLY A 112 -6.00 45.68 -15.57
CA GLY A 112 -6.69 46.02 -14.31
C GLY A 112 -7.80 45.09 -13.81
N HIS A 113 -7.45 44.13 -12.94
CA HIS A 113 -7.86 44.14 -11.53
C HIS A 113 -7.30 42.92 -10.77
N THR A 114 -6.65 43.18 -9.63
CA THR A 114 -6.11 42.15 -8.75
C THR A 114 -7.22 41.41 -8.00
N ASN A 115 -7.44 40.14 -8.30
CA ASN A 115 -8.15 39.23 -7.39
C ASN A 115 -7.42 37.88 -7.31
N GLY A 116 -7.06 37.48 -6.08
CA GLY A 116 -6.07 36.44 -5.81
C GLY A 116 -6.57 35.01 -6.00
N LYS A 117 -6.80 34.59 -7.25
CA LYS A 117 -6.92 33.15 -7.59
C LYS A 117 -5.54 32.61 -7.97
N MET A 118 -4.95 31.81 -7.07
CA MET A 118 -3.71 31.09 -7.36
C MET A 118 -3.93 30.04 -8.47
N ASN A 119 -3.43 30.31 -9.67
CA ASN A 119 -3.45 29.34 -10.77
C ASN A 119 -2.53 28.16 -10.46
N HIS A 120 -3.13 27.01 -10.07
CA HIS A 120 -2.45 25.72 -9.91
C HIS A 120 -2.16 25.05 -11.26
N ASN A 121 -1.43 25.74 -12.14
CA ASN A 121 -0.87 25.13 -13.34
C ASN A 121 0.44 24.43 -12.98
N VAL A 122 0.34 23.21 -12.45
CA VAL A 122 1.48 22.31 -12.28
C VAL A 122 1.99 21.96 -13.68
N GLU A 123 3.14 22.53 -14.07
CA GLU A 123 3.75 22.29 -15.38
C GLU A 123 4.32 20.85 -15.44
N TYR A 124 3.45 19.87 -15.72
CA TYR A 124 3.80 18.48 -16.02
C TYR A 124 4.49 18.31 -17.38
N ARG A 125 5.29 19.29 -17.80
CA ARG A 125 6.02 19.24 -19.06
C ARG A 125 7.15 18.24 -18.93
N ARG A 126 7.10 17.15 -19.71
CA ARG A 126 8.27 16.36 -20.11
C ARG A 126 9.21 17.23 -20.97
N LYS A 127 9.78 18.31 -20.41
CA LYS A 127 10.98 18.93 -20.96
C LYS A 127 12.17 18.33 -20.22
N ASN A 128 12.82 17.42 -20.93
CA ASN A 128 14.09 16.75 -20.61
C ASN A 128 13.92 15.49 -19.75
N ALA A 129 13.46 14.41 -20.39
CA ALA A 129 14.41 13.33 -20.65
C ALA A 129 15.14 13.71 -21.95
N ASN A 130 16.44 13.48 -22.05
CA ASN A 130 17.19 13.80 -23.28
C ASN A 130 16.73 12.90 -24.44
N LEU A 131 15.79 13.39 -25.26
CA LEU A 131 15.47 12.85 -26.59
C LEU A 131 16.67 12.91 -27.57
N THR A 132 17.75 13.57 -27.15
CA THR A 132 19.07 13.57 -27.79
C THR A 132 19.93 12.36 -27.42
N SER A 133 19.54 11.52 -26.45
CA SER A 133 20.15 10.19 -26.31
C SER A 133 19.55 9.27 -27.39
N PRO A 134 20.35 8.82 -28.38
CA PRO A 134 19.83 7.96 -29.45
C PRO A 134 19.22 6.67 -28.89
N VAL A 135 19.79 6.16 -27.79
CA VAL A 135 19.33 4.94 -27.08
C VAL A 135 17.91 5.10 -26.50
N VAL A 136 17.55 6.27 -25.97
CA VAL A 136 16.19 6.52 -25.42
C VAL A 136 15.17 6.59 -26.56
N THR A 137 15.55 7.23 -27.66
CA THR A 137 14.70 7.35 -28.86
C THR A 137 14.53 5.99 -29.55
N GLU A 138 15.59 5.18 -29.67
CA GLU A 138 15.51 3.80 -30.17
C GLU A 138 14.63 2.91 -29.27
N ASN A 139 14.75 3.02 -27.94
CA ASN A 139 13.90 2.28 -26.98
C ASN A 139 12.44 2.75 -26.93
N LEU A 140 12.12 3.91 -27.50
CA LEU A 140 10.74 4.36 -27.70
C LEU A 140 10.20 3.84 -29.04
N ILE A 141 10.96 3.98 -30.12
CA ILE A 141 10.59 3.51 -31.47
C ILE A 141 10.48 1.98 -31.51
N GLY A 142 11.31 1.26 -30.76
CA GLY A 142 11.31 -0.21 -30.69
C GLY A 142 10.16 -0.84 -29.89
N ARG A 143 9.17 -0.06 -29.40
CA ARG A 143 8.00 -0.61 -28.70
C ARG A 143 6.94 -1.07 -29.70
N GLU A 144 6.35 -2.24 -29.47
CA GLU A 144 5.20 -2.74 -30.25
C GLU A 144 3.96 -1.82 -30.20
N SER A 145 3.89 -0.91 -29.22
CA SER A 145 2.83 0.08 -29.03
C SER A 145 3.17 1.46 -29.60
N PHE A 146 4.35 1.69 -30.17
CA PHE A 146 4.76 3.00 -30.68
C PHE A 146 4.15 3.27 -32.06
N THR A 147 3.35 4.33 -32.18
CA THR A 147 2.88 4.85 -33.47
C THR A 147 3.28 6.32 -33.61
N LEU A 148 3.51 6.77 -34.85
CA LEU A 148 3.73 8.20 -35.15
C LEU A 148 2.42 9.00 -35.17
N ASP A 149 1.28 8.31 -35.25
CA ASP A 149 -0.07 8.91 -35.28
C ASP A 149 -0.63 9.18 -33.88
N ASP A 150 0.01 8.64 -32.83
CA ASP A 150 -0.33 8.91 -31.43
C ASP A 150 -0.28 10.42 -31.13
N HIS A 151 -1.43 10.95 -30.72
CA HIS A 151 -1.54 12.36 -30.36
C HIS A 151 -0.56 12.72 -29.23
N VAL A 152 0.18 13.82 -29.43
CA VAL A 152 1.14 14.35 -28.45
C VAL A 152 0.54 14.30 -27.04
N PRO A 153 1.14 13.56 -26.08
CA PRO A 153 0.56 13.36 -24.77
C PRO A 153 0.24 14.69 -24.10
N ARG A 154 -1.06 14.97 -23.93
CA ARG A 154 -1.53 16.18 -23.25
C ARG A 154 -0.90 16.23 -21.86
N THR A 155 -0.41 17.41 -21.45
CA THR A 155 0.10 17.62 -20.08
C THR A 155 -0.95 17.10 -19.09
N PRO A 156 -0.62 16.12 -18.22
CA PRO A 156 -1.62 15.50 -17.36
C PRO A 156 -2.21 16.56 -16.42
N THR A 157 -3.48 16.88 -16.64
CA THR A 157 -4.28 17.67 -15.73
C THR A 157 -4.56 16.87 -14.48
N ILE A 158 -4.61 17.55 -13.32
CA ILE A 158 -5.07 16.93 -12.08
C ILE A 158 -6.57 16.67 -12.26
N ASN A 159 -6.92 15.41 -12.52
CA ASN A 159 -8.28 15.01 -12.82
C ASN A 159 -9.03 14.68 -11.51
N ASN A 160 -10.02 15.51 -11.16
CA ASN A 160 -10.86 15.34 -9.97
C ASN A 160 -11.96 14.25 -10.13
N HIS A 161 -11.74 13.28 -11.02
CA HIS A 161 -12.71 12.22 -11.30
C HIS A 161 -12.78 11.20 -10.15
N GLY A 162 -13.98 10.72 -9.85
CA GLY A 162 -14.17 9.61 -8.90
C GLY A 162 -13.79 8.26 -9.52
N PHE A 163 -13.62 7.22 -8.69
CA PHE A 163 -13.15 5.91 -9.17
C PHE A 163 -14.01 5.31 -10.30
N PHE A 164 -15.34 5.46 -10.23
CA PHE A 164 -16.25 4.98 -11.28
C PHE A 164 -16.16 5.76 -12.61
N GLN A 165 -15.58 6.96 -12.59
CA GLN A 165 -15.32 7.79 -13.76
C GLN A 165 -13.94 7.49 -14.40
N LEU A 166 -13.14 6.61 -13.79
CA LEU A 166 -11.88 6.16 -14.39
C LEU A 166 -12.13 5.32 -15.66
N PRO A 167 -11.24 5.39 -16.68
CA PRO A 167 -11.28 4.50 -17.83
C PRO A 167 -11.37 3.03 -17.41
N MET A 168 -12.08 2.21 -18.18
CA MET A 168 -12.26 0.78 -17.85
C MET A 168 -10.93 0.03 -17.72
N GLN A 169 -9.91 0.44 -18.49
CA GLN A 169 -8.54 -0.07 -18.38
C GLN A 169 -7.90 0.24 -17.02
N ASP A 170 -7.97 1.49 -16.56
CA ASP A 170 -7.44 1.90 -15.24
C ASP A 170 -8.21 1.22 -14.10
N ARG A 171 -9.52 1.00 -14.22
CA ARG A 171 -10.30 0.23 -13.22
C ARG A 171 -9.88 -1.24 -13.16
N ARG A 172 -9.65 -1.90 -14.30
CA ARG A 172 -9.12 -3.28 -14.36
C ARG A 172 -7.70 -3.38 -13.82
N ASN A 173 -6.86 -2.39 -14.13
CA ASN A 173 -5.49 -2.28 -13.62
C ASN A 173 -5.46 -2.04 -12.11
N PHE A 174 -6.34 -1.19 -11.58
CA PHE A 174 -6.53 -0.99 -10.14
C PHE A 174 -6.96 -2.28 -9.45
N GLY A 175 -7.95 -3.00 -9.99
CA GLY A 175 -8.38 -4.30 -9.45
C GLY A 175 -7.26 -5.34 -9.42
N LEU A 176 -6.41 -5.36 -10.46
CA LEU A 176 -5.20 -6.19 -10.48
C LEU A 176 -4.21 -5.79 -9.37
N LEU A 177 -3.94 -4.49 -9.18
CA LEU A 177 -3.07 -4.00 -8.11
C LEU A 177 -3.63 -4.39 -6.73
N VAL A 178 -4.92 -4.16 -6.47
CA VAL A 178 -5.59 -4.57 -5.23
C VAL A 178 -5.41 -6.07 -4.98
N LEU A 179 -5.62 -6.92 -5.99
CA LEU A 179 -5.42 -8.36 -5.87
C LEU A 179 -3.95 -8.72 -5.52
N LEU A 180 -2.97 -8.08 -6.16
CA LEU A 180 -1.55 -8.34 -5.92
C LEU A 180 -1.10 -7.88 -4.53
N TYR A 181 -1.59 -6.75 -4.03
CA TYR A 181 -1.32 -6.28 -2.65
C TYR A 181 -2.09 -7.11 -1.61
N PHE A 182 -3.31 -7.56 -1.94
CA PHE A 182 -4.10 -8.45 -1.10
C PHE A 182 -3.41 -9.79 -0.87
N LEU A 183 -2.82 -10.39 -1.91
CA LEU A 183 -1.99 -11.58 -1.74
C LEU A 183 -0.80 -11.30 -0.80
N GLN A 184 -0.07 -10.20 -0.97
CA GLN A 184 1.04 -9.83 -0.06
C GLN A 184 0.58 -9.66 1.40
N GLY A 185 -0.63 -9.15 1.61
CA GLY A 185 -1.22 -8.97 2.93
C GLY A 185 -1.42 -10.30 3.67
N VAL A 186 -1.61 -11.41 2.95
CA VAL A 186 -1.88 -12.72 3.56
C VAL A 186 -0.69 -13.24 4.39
N PRO A 187 0.51 -13.49 3.84
CA PRO A 187 1.66 -13.91 4.66
C PRO A 187 2.06 -12.86 5.70
N MET A 188 1.90 -11.56 5.40
CA MET A 188 2.18 -10.48 6.34
C MET A 188 1.24 -10.48 7.55
N GLY A 189 -0.06 -10.73 7.36
CA GLY A 189 -1.06 -10.82 8.44
C GLY A 189 -0.85 -12.06 9.32
N LEU A 190 -0.49 -13.19 8.70
CA LEU A 190 -0.09 -14.40 9.44
C LEU A 190 1.15 -14.13 10.29
N ALA A 191 2.22 -13.61 9.69
CA ALA A 191 3.49 -13.37 10.37
C ALA A 191 3.42 -12.30 11.47
N ALA A 192 2.66 -11.22 11.27
CA ALA A 192 2.58 -10.12 12.23
C ALA A 192 1.55 -10.34 13.35
N GLY A 193 0.47 -11.09 13.10
CA GLY A 193 -0.66 -11.22 14.02
C GLY A 193 -0.92 -12.66 14.47
N SER A 194 -1.37 -13.51 13.54
CA SER A 194 -1.89 -14.84 13.88
C SER A 194 -0.86 -15.82 14.40
N VAL A 195 0.32 -15.87 13.78
CA VAL A 195 1.36 -16.82 14.19
C VAL A 195 1.90 -16.48 15.59
N PRO A 196 2.27 -15.22 15.93
CA PRO A 196 2.60 -14.85 17.30
C PRO A 196 1.50 -15.20 18.32
N PHE A 197 0.23 -15.00 17.95
CA PHE A 197 -0.91 -15.35 18.81
C PHE A 197 -1.00 -16.86 19.08
N LEU A 198 -0.95 -17.69 18.03
CA LEU A 198 -1.01 -19.15 18.17
C LEU A 198 0.23 -19.73 18.89
N LEU A 199 1.42 -19.16 18.65
CA LEU A 199 2.63 -19.51 19.39
C LEU A 199 2.52 -19.17 20.88
N LYS A 200 1.95 -18.01 21.24
CA LYS A 200 1.67 -17.65 22.65
C LYS A 200 0.66 -18.64 23.29
N GLY A 201 -0.38 -19.02 22.54
CA GLY A 201 -1.33 -20.06 22.94
C GLY A 201 -0.64 -21.40 23.24
N ALA A 202 0.34 -21.78 22.42
CA ALA A 202 1.16 -22.99 22.56
C ALA A 202 2.24 -22.94 23.68
N HIS A 203 2.16 -21.95 24.58
CA HIS A 203 3.00 -21.85 25.80
C HIS A 203 4.49 -21.59 25.56
N LEU A 204 4.83 -20.98 24.42
CA LEU A 204 6.20 -20.58 24.10
C LEU A 204 6.75 -19.47 24.99
N SER A 205 8.06 -19.53 25.24
CA SER A 205 8.81 -18.45 25.90
C SER A 205 8.74 -17.15 25.08
N TYR A 206 8.63 -16.01 25.78
CA TYR A 206 8.70 -14.68 25.15
C TYR A 206 10.02 -14.43 24.40
N SER A 207 11.11 -15.10 24.79
CA SER A 207 12.38 -15.08 24.04
C SER A 207 12.21 -15.68 22.63
N ALA A 208 11.45 -16.78 22.51
CA ALA A 208 11.14 -17.42 21.23
C ALA A 208 10.22 -16.56 20.35
N LEU A 209 9.25 -15.85 20.95
CA LEU A 209 8.46 -14.81 20.25
C LEU A 209 9.36 -13.65 19.77
N GLY A 210 10.36 -13.26 20.57
CA GLY A 210 11.39 -12.29 20.21
C GLY A 210 12.21 -12.73 18.98
N VAL A 211 12.69 -13.99 18.97
CA VAL A 211 13.36 -14.58 17.79
C VAL A 211 12.42 -14.59 16.59
N PHE A 212 11.17 -14.99 16.77
CA PHE A 212 10.19 -15.02 15.67
C PHE A 212 9.96 -13.64 15.03
N SER A 213 10.03 -12.55 15.81
CA SER A 213 9.88 -11.19 15.27
C SER A 213 10.91 -10.83 14.18
N LEU A 214 12.07 -11.51 14.15
CA LEU A 214 13.08 -11.38 13.09
C LEU A 214 12.53 -11.73 11.71
N ALA A 215 11.50 -12.59 11.61
CA ALA A 215 10.84 -12.91 10.35
C ALA A 215 10.25 -11.68 9.63
N SER A 216 9.91 -10.61 10.35
CA SER A 216 9.37 -9.37 9.77
C SER A 216 10.44 -8.41 9.21
N TYR A 217 11.73 -8.65 9.49
CA TYR A 217 12.80 -7.72 9.14
C TYR A 217 13.00 -7.49 7.63
N PRO A 218 12.82 -8.47 6.72
CA PRO A 218 12.96 -8.24 5.28
C PRO A 218 12.09 -7.07 4.78
N TYR A 219 10.87 -6.93 5.29
CA TYR A 219 9.97 -5.84 4.89
C TYR A 219 10.51 -4.45 5.24
N SER A 220 11.35 -4.34 6.28
CA SER A 220 12.05 -3.10 6.68
C SER A 220 13.42 -2.92 6.00
N LEU A 221 13.95 -3.97 5.37
CA LEU A 221 15.27 -3.97 4.72
C LEU A 221 15.19 -3.99 3.19
N LYS A 222 13.98 -4.02 2.61
CA LYS A 222 13.73 -4.14 1.15
C LYS A 222 14.45 -3.11 0.27
N LEU A 223 14.80 -1.94 0.83
CA LEU A 223 15.64 -0.95 0.16
C LEU A 223 16.99 -1.53 -0.32
N LEU A 224 17.58 -2.50 0.41
CA LEU A 224 18.91 -3.04 0.15
C LEU A 224 19.00 -3.82 -1.17
N TRP A 225 17.95 -4.54 -1.56
CA TRP A 225 17.91 -5.31 -2.82
C TRP A 225 16.97 -4.73 -3.88
N SER A 226 16.25 -3.65 -3.59
CA SER A 226 15.40 -2.98 -4.58
C SER A 226 16.13 -2.55 -5.88
N PRO A 227 17.41 -2.13 -5.86
CA PRO A 227 18.17 -1.89 -7.11
C PRO A 227 18.39 -3.16 -7.93
N VAL A 228 18.56 -4.33 -7.28
CA VAL A 228 18.73 -5.62 -7.96
C VAL A 228 17.43 -6.03 -8.65
N VAL A 229 16.28 -5.82 -7.98
CA VAL A 229 14.95 -6.07 -8.55
C VAL A 229 14.65 -5.16 -9.75
N ASP A 230 15.16 -3.92 -9.73
CA ASP A 230 15.02 -2.98 -10.84
C ASP A 230 15.98 -3.25 -12.01
N ALA A 231 17.20 -3.73 -11.75
CA ALA A 231 18.24 -3.95 -12.76
C ALA A 231 18.17 -5.34 -13.42
N VAL A 232 17.94 -6.40 -12.64
CA VAL A 232 18.00 -7.79 -13.12
C VAL A 232 16.62 -8.24 -13.57
N TRP A 233 16.38 -8.36 -14.87
CA TRP A 233 15.12 -8.88 -15.42
C TRP A 233 15.30 -9.36 -16.87
N THR A 234 14.27 -9.99 -17.44
CA THR A 234 14.33 -10.65 -18.76
C THR A 234 13.46 -9.90 -19.78
N PRO A 235 14.02 -9.40 -20.90
CA PRO A 235 13.27 -8.71 -21.95
C PRO A 235 12.06 -9.46 -22.51
N LYS A 236 12.07 -10.80 -22.44
CA LYS A 236 10.96 -11.66 -22.89
C LYS A 236 9.71 -11.60 -22.02
N ALA A 237 9.85 -11.36 -20.70
CA ALA A 237 8.73 -11.37 -19.75
C ALA A 237 8.22 -9.97 -19.40
N GLY A 238 9.11 -8.97 -19.46
CA GLY A 238 8.90 -7.61 -18.94
C GLY A 238 9.55 -7.42 -17.58
N ARG A 239 9.89 -6.17 -17.25
CA ARG A 239 10.68 -5.79 -16.06
C ARG A 239 9.98 -6.17 -14.75
N ARG A 240 8.65 -6.06 -14.69
CA ARG A 240 7.88 -6.35 -13.46
C ARG A 240 7.52 -7.82 -13.35
N LYS A 241 7.10 -8.46 -14.44
CA LYS A 241 6.75 -9.89 -14.42
C LYS A 241 7.93 -10.82 -14.20
N SER A 242 9.14 -10.44 -14.64
CA SER A 242 10.37 -11.19 -14.35
C SER A 242 10.59 -11.44 -12.86
N TRP A 243 10.08 -10.57 -11.98
CA TRP A 243 10.10 -10.81 -10.53
C TRP A 243 8.80 -11.36 -10.00
N ILE A 244 7.66 -10.72 -10.31
CA ILE A 244 6.35 -11.08 -9.71
C ILE A 244 6.03 -12.57 -9.92
N LEU A 245 6.26 -13.11 -11.13
CA LEU A 245 5.92 -14.51 -11.43
C LEU A 245 6.74 -15.53 -10.59
N PRO A 246 8.09 -15.56 -10.64
CA PRO A 246 8.84 -16.56 -9.89
C PRO A 246 8.66 -16.46 -8.37
N ILE A 247 8.63 -15.25 -7.80
CA ILE A 247 8.51 -15.08 -6.34
C ILE A 247 7.09 -15.38 -5.82
N GLN A 248 6.03 -15.13 -6.61
CA GLN A 248 4.69 -15.59 -6.25
C GLN A 248 4.55 -17.12 -6.37
N MET A 249 5.10 -17.75 -7.42
CA MET A 249 5.13 -19.22 -7.53
C MET A 249 5.88 -19.83 -6.35
N LEU A 250 7.05 -19.28 -6.01
CA LEU A 250 7.88 -19.75 -4.90
C LEU A 250 7.21 -19.56 -3.54
N SER A 251 6.49 -18.44 -3.35
CA SER A 251 5.62 -18.24 -2.17
C SER A 251 4.49 -19.26 -2.14
N GLY A 252 3.84 -19.53 -3.28
CA GLY A 252 2.76 -20.51 -3.41
C GLY A 252 3.18 -21.92 -3.01
N PHE A 253 4.27 -22.43 -3.61
CA PHE A 253 4.85 -23.72 -3.23
C PHE A 253 5.35 -23.74 -1.78
N GLY A 254 6.00 -22.66 -1.33
CA GLY A 254 6.47 -22.50 0.05
C GLY A 254 5.33 -22.58 1.06
N MET A 255 4.18 -21.96 0.78
CA MET A 255 2.98 -22.04 1.62
C MET A 255 2.30 -23.42 1.58
N ILE A 256 2.29 -24.12 0.43
CA ILE A 256 1.77 -25.50 0.38
C ILE A 256 2.66 -26.43 1.23
N TRP A 257 3.98 -26.35 1.05
CA TRP A 257 4.93 -27.15 1.84
C TRP A 257 4.85 -26.82 3.33
N LEU A 258 4.87 -25.53 3.68
CA LEU A 258 4.71 -25.06 5.05
C LEU A 258 3.37 -25.54 5.61
N GLY A 259 2.29 -25.48 4.82
CA GLY A 259 0.97 -25.95 5.20
C GLY A 259 0.93 -27.42 5.65
N SER A 260 1.69 -28.29 4.98
CA SER A 260 1.82 -29.70 5.38
C SER A 260 2.67 -29.94 6.64
N MET A 261 3.62 -29.04 6.94
CA MET A 261 4.65 -29.24 7.98
C MET A 261 4.48 -28.33 9.21
N VAL A 262 3.58 -27.33 9.15
CA VAL A 262 3.47 -26.27 10.17
C VAL A 262 3.01 -26.77 11.53
N LYS A 263 2.16 -27.82 11.59
CA LYS A 263 1.69 -28.42 12.85
C LYS A 263 2.89 -28.98 13.63
N ASP A 264 3.72 -29.77 12.97
CA ASP A 264 4.89 -30.42 13.57
C ASP A 264 5.99 -29.41 13.90
N MET A 265 6.20 -28.39 13.06
CA MET A 265 7.15 -27.32 13.38
C MET A 265 6.71 -26.43 14.54
N MET A 266 5.40 -26.18 14.72
CA MET A 266 4.90 -25.46 15.89
C MET A 266 5.10 -26.25 17.19
N VAL A 267 4.83 -27.57 17.16
CA VAL A 267 5.13 -28.47 18.30
C VAL A 267 6.64 -28.48 18.60
N THR A 268 7.48 -28.62 17.57
CA THR A 268 8.94 -28.65 17.71
C THR A 268 9.50 -27.31 18.20
N ALA A 269 8.93 -26.18 17.79
CA ALA A 269 9.29 -24.87 18.32
C ALA A 269 8.96 -24.75 19.82
N GLY A 270 7.81 -25.29 20.25
CA GLY A 270 7.34 -25.31 21.64
C GLY A 270 8.08 -26.24 22.59
N ALA A 271 9.01 -27.09 22.12
CA ALA A 271 9.81 -27.96 22.96
C ALA A 271 10.79 -27.15 23.86
N GLN A 272 11.11 -27.68 25.04
CA GLN A 272 11.79 -26.95 26.12
C GLN A 272 13.15 -26.33 25.75
N ASP A 273 13.88 -26.92 24.79
CA ASP A 273 15.18 -26.41 24.33
C ASP A 273 15.07 -25.24 23.33
N GLY A 274 13.86 -24.92 22.84
CA GLY A 274 13.61 -23.87 21.85
C GLY A 274 14.29 -24.06 20.48
N SER A 275 14.97 -25.19 20.25
CA SER A 275 15.79 -25.45 19.06
C SER A 275 15.04 -25.34 17.73
N GLY A 276 13.73 -25.66 17.72
CA GLY A 276 12.87 -25.55 16.55
C GLY A 276 12.53 -24.11 16.12
N ILE A 277 12.65 -23.10 17.01
CA ILE A 277 12.17 -21.74 16.71
C ILE A 277 12.94 -21.08 15.56
N TRP A 278 14.24 -21.36 15.42
CA TRP A 278 15.07 -20.79 14.35
C TRP A 278 14.68 -21.32 12.97
N GLY A 279 14.40 -22.62 12.85
CA GLY A 279 13.91 -23.22 11.61
C GLY A 279 12.54 -22.69 11.21
N PHE A 280 11.62 -22.58 12.18
CA PHE A 280 10.30 -21.99 11.97
C PHE A 280 10.41 -20.52 11.54
N THR A 281 11.20 -19.72 12.25
CA THR A 281 11.45 -18.30 11.95
C THR A 281 12.08 -18.13 10.57
N GLY A 282 13.00 -19.01 10.16
CA GLY A 282 13.64 -18.98 8.84
C GLY A 282 12.65 -19.15 7.68
N TRP A 283 11.64 -20.02 7.83
CA TRP A 283 10.58 -20.18 6.82
C TRP A 283 9.66 -18.97 6.72
N TRP A 284 9.30 -18.35 7.85
CA TRP A 284 8.50 -17.13 7.85
C TRP A 284 9.30 -15.93 7.33
N PHE A 285 10.58 -15.81 7.68
CA PHE A 285 11.52 -14.85 7.10
C PHE A 285 11.59 -14.97 5.58
N PHE A 286 11.65 -16.21 5.07
CA PHE A 286 11.65 -16.48 3.63
C PHE A 286 10.34 -16.04 2.94
N LEU A 287 9.17 -16.36 3.51
CA LEU A 287 7.88 -15.91 2.95
C LEU A 287 7.75 -14.37 2.99
N VAL A 288 8.19 -13.72 4.07
CA VAL A 288 8.20 -12.25 4.16
C VAL A 288 9.21 -11.62 3.20
N LEU A 289 10.37 -12.24 2.98
CA LEU A 289 11.36 -11.82 1.97
C LEU A 289 10.78 -11.88 0.55
N MET A 290 10.03 -12.94 0.22
CA MET A 290 9.32 -13.03 -1.06
C MET A 290 8.23 -11.96 -1.18
N CYS A 291 7.42 -11.73 -0.14
CA CYS A 291 6.40 -10.68 -0.14
C CYS A 291 7.01 -9.27 -0.28
N ALA A 292 8.11 -8.98 0.42
CA ALA A 292 8.83 -7.72 0.30
C ALA A 292 9.43 -7.51 -1.10
N THR A 293 9.85 -8.59 -1.77
CA THR A 293 10.31 -8.57 -3.16
C THR A 293 9.14 -8.37 -4.15
N GLN A 294 7.96 -8.93 -3.84
CA GLN A 294 6.73 -8.68 -4.59
C GLN A 294 6.35 -7.20 -4.52
N ASP A 295 6.36 -6.62 -3.31
CA ASP A 295 5.97 -5.25 -3.03
C ASP A 295 6.82 -4.26 -3.85
N ILE A 296 8.16 -4.43 -3.90
CA ILE A 296 9.06 -3.64 -4.77
C ILE A 296 8.60 -3.69 -6.25
N ALA A 297 8.31 -4.88 -6.75
CA ALA A 297 7.95 -5.07 -8.14
C ALA A 297 6.54 -4.54 -8.46
N VAL A 298 5.59 -4.62 -7.52
CA VAL A 298 4.21 -4.13 -7.68
C VAL A 298 4.13 -2.61 -7.49
N ASP A 299 4.83 -2.03 -6.50
CA ASP A 299 5.03 -0.57 -6.33
C ASP A 299 5.57 0.03 -7.64
N GLY A 300 6.64 -0.57 -8.17
CA GLY A 300 7.27 -0.15 -9.43
C GLY A 300 6.43 -0.44 -10.69
N TRP A 301 5.39 -1.29 -10.59
CA TRP A 301 4.43 -1.52 -11.69
C TRP A 301 3.27 -0.54 -11.63
N ALA A 302 2.79 -0.17 -10.44
CA ALA A 302 1.67 0.74 -10.28
C ALA A 302 1.90 2.11 -10.95
N LEU A 303 3.16 2.60 -10.93
CA LEU A 303 3.58 3.83 -11.62
C LEU A 303 3.48 3.78 -13.16
N THR A 304 3.57 2.60 -13.77
CA THR A 304 3.50 2.43 -15.23
C THR A 304 2.17 1.85 -15.70
N LEU A 305 1.40 1.26 -14.79
CA LEU A 305 0.13 0.58 -15.07
C LEU A 305 -1.08 1.54 -15.01
N LEU A 306 -1.01 2.62 -14.22
CA LEU A 306 -2.05 3.64 -14.15
C LEU A 306 -1.69 4.89 -14.97
N THR A 307 -2.69 5.50 -15.61
CA THR A 307 -2.52 6.77 -16.32
C THR A 307 -1.93 7.86 -15.40
N PRO A 308 -1.00 8.73 -15.85
CA PRO A 308 -0.32 9.70 -14.98
C PRO A 308 -1.21 10.60 -14.11
N GLY A 309 -2.39 11.00 -14.60
CA GLY A 309 -3.37 11.77 -13.82
C GLY A 309 -4.05 11.00 -12.68
N ASN A 310 -3.96 9.66 -12.71
CA ASN A 310 -4.67 8.73 -11.81
C ASN A 310 -3.71 7.98 -10.86
N ILE A 311 -2.41 8.28 -10.87
CA ILE A 311 -1.38 7.61 -10.06
C ILE A 311 -1.68 7.67 -8.55
N SER A 312 -2.44 8.65 -8.05
CA SER A 312 -2.89 8.68 -6.64
C SER A 312 -3.71 7.44 -6.24
N TYR A 313 -4.39 6.77 -7.18
CA TYR A 313 -5.11 5.53 -6.89
C TYR A 313 -4.18 4.33 -6.66
N ALA A 314 -2.88 4.41 -6.99
CA ALA A 314 -1.90 3.36 -6.65
C ALA A 314 -1.81 3.13 -5.14
N SER A 315 -1.71 4.21 -4.35
CA SER A 315 -1.63 4.11 -2.88
C SER A 315 -2.96 3.64 -2.27
N THR A 316 -4.09 3.97 -2.90
CA THR A 316 -5.41 3.43 -2.50
C THR A 316 -5.48 1.92 -2.76
N ALA A 317 -4.99 1.45 -3.91
CA ALA A 317 -4.92 0.02 -4.22
C ALA A 317 -4.02 -0.75 -3.24
N GLN A 318 -2.87 -0.17 -2.88
CA GLN A 318 -1.95 -0.71 -1.88
C GLN A 318 -2.61 -0.82 -0.51
N THR A 319 -3.22 0.26 -0.02
CA THR A 319 -3.90 0.30 1.28
C THR A 319 -5.03 -0.73 1.33
N VAL A 320 -5.98 -0.67 0.39
CA VAL A 320 -7.16 -1.55 0.38
C VAL A 320 -6.75 -3.01 0.21
N GLY A 321 -5.79 -3.31 -0.67
CA GLY A 321 -5.30 -4.67 -0.86
C GLY A 321 -4.59 -5.21 0.38
N LEU A 322 -3.52 -4.54 0.82
CA LEU A 322 -2.67 -5.01 1.90
C LEU A 322 -3.45 -5.18 3.22
N THR A 323 -4.24 -4.17 3.62
CA THR A 323 -5.12 -4.26 4.80
C THR A 323 -6.09 -5.43 4.67
N ALA A 324 -6.77 -5.60 3.53
CA ALA A 324 -7.73 -6.70 3.36
C ALA A 324 -7.08 -8.08 3.44
N GLY A 325 -5.86 -8.24 2.91
CA GLY A 325 -5.09 -9.48 3.06
C GLY A 325 -4.67 -9.72 4.50
N GLN A 326 -4.16 -8.69 5.18
CA GLN A 326 -3.73 -8.77 6.57
C GLN A 326 -4.91 -9.09 7.50
N PHE A 327 -6.06 -8.45 7.31
CA PHE A 327 -7.28 -8.68 8.08
C PHE A 327 -7.84 -10.10 7.87
N MET A 328 -7.88 -10.56 6.61
CA MET A 328 -8.28 -11.93 6.23
C MET A 328 -7.36 -12.99 6.87
N SER A 329 -6.07 -12.68 7.05
CA SER A 329 -5.06 -13.55 7.66
C SER A 329 -4.85 -13.37 9.15
N TYR A 330 -5.35 -12.29 9.74
CA TYR A 330 -5.30 -12.05 11.17
C TYR A 330 -6.64 -12.37 11.82
N THR A 331 -7.54 -11.40 11.87
CA THR A 331 -8.83 -11.46 12.57
C THR A 331 -9.71 -12.63 12.11
N VAL A 332 -9.95 -12.76 10.79
CA VAL A 332 -10.87 -13.78 10.28
C VAL A 332 -10.26 -15.18 10.36
N PHE A 333 -8.96 -15.32 10.12
CA PHE A 333 -8.28 -16.59 10.31
C PHE A 333 -8.31 -17.04 11.77
N LEU A 334 -8.00 -16.17 12.75
CA LEU A 334 -8.05 -16.55 14.17
C LEU A 334 -9.47 -16.94 14.59
N ALA A 335 -10.50 -16.23 14.13
CA ALA A 335 -11.89 -16.62 14.35
C ALA A 335 -12.18 -18.03 13.77
N PHE A 336 -11.77 -18.31 12.53
CA PHE A 336 -11.95 -19.64 11.91
C PHE A 336 -11.05 -20.72 12.50
N ASN A 337 -9.96 -20.37 13.17
CA ASN A 337 -9.06 -21.29 13.85
C ASN A 337 -9.52 -21.65 15.27
N SER A 338 -10.33 -20.79 15.92
CA SER A 338 -10.93 -21.06 17.22
C SER A 338 -11.96 -22.21 17.15
N PRO A 339 -11.85 -23.25 18.00
CA PRO A 339 -12.86 -24.31 18.08
C PRO A 339 -14.17 -23.80 18.68
N ASP A 340 -14.14 -22.88 19.65
CA ASP A 340 -15.35 -22.31 20.27
C ASP A 340 -16.20 -21.55 19.26
N PHE A 341 -15.55 -20.73 18.42
CA PHE A 341 -16.22 -20.02 17.32
C PHE A 341 -16.78 -20.98 16.27
N ALA A 342 -16.00 -22.01 15.90
CA ALA A 342 -16.44 -23.06 14.97
C ALA A 342 -17.67 -23.83 15.49
N ASN A 343 -17.65 -24.21 16.77
CA ASN A 343 -18.70 -24.99 17.41
C ASN A 343 -19.96 -24.17 17.70
N LYS A 344 -19.82 -22.85 17.92
CA LYS A 344 -20.94 -21.93 18.14
C LYS A 344 -21.68 -21.55 16.85
N TRP A 345 -20.96 -21.38 15.74
CA TRP A 345 -21.53 -20.78 14.52
C TRP A 345 -21.58 -21.70 13.29
N PHE A 346 -20.72 -22.72 13.19
CA PHE A 346 -20.58 -23.55 11.98
C PHE A 346 -20.94 -25.02 12.18
N ARG A 347 -20.81 -25.58 13.38
CA ARG A 347 -21.04 -27.01 13.63
C ARG A 347 -22.29 -27.28 14.47
N LYS A 348 -22.92 -28.43 14.20
CA LYS A 348 -24.01 -28.99 15.04
C LYS A 348 -23.48 -29.96 16.11
N THR A 349 -22.27 -30.49 15.92
CA THR A 349 -21.57 -31.38 16.86
C THR A 349 -20.23 -30.74 17.22
N PRO A 350 -19.90 -30.59 18.52
CA PRO A 350 -18.66 -29.96 18.95
C PRO A 350 -17.44 -30.81 18.56
N LEU A 351 -16.35 -30.14 18.20
CA LEU A 351 -15.07 -30.69 17.75
C LEU A 351 -13.94 -29.75 18.21
N ASP A 352 -12.79 -30.31 18.60
CA ASP A 352 -11.73 -29.57 19.30
C ASP A 352 -10.80 -28.76 18.38
N GLU A 353 -10.92 -28.90 17.06
CA GLU A 353 -10.18 -28.09 16.08
C GLU A 353 -11.08 -27.00 15.47
N GLY A 354 -10.53 -25.86 15.03
CA GLY A 354 -11.29 -24.82 14.32
C GLY A 354 -11.87 -25.27 12.96
N VAL A 355 -12.60 -24.37 12.28
CA VAL A 355 -13.06 -24.59 10.89
C VAL A 355 -11.87 -24.73 9.93
N MET A 356 -10.80 -23.96 10.16
CA MET A 356 -9.59 -24.00 9.35
C MET A 356 -8.33 -23.98 10.22
N THR A 357 -7.48 -25.00 10.07
CA THR A 357 -6.15 -25.05 10.69
C THR A 357 -5.18 -24.12 9.97
N LEU A 358 -4.08 -23.72 10.63
CA LEU A 358 -3.01 -22.94 9.99
C LEU A 358 -2.45 -23.65 8.74
N GLY A 359 -2.34 -24.99 8.80
CA GLY A 359 -1.90 -25.80 7.66
C GLY A 359 -2.86 -25.73 6.47
N GLY A 360 -4.16 -25.88 6.74
CA GLY A 360 -5.21 -25.73 5.73
C GLY A 360 -5.27 -24.33 5.12
N TYR A 361 -5.13 -23.30 5.96
CA TYR A 361 -5.09 -21.89 5.53
C TYR A 361 -3.92 -21.62 4.56
N LEU A 362 -2.71 -22.06 4.94
CA LEU A 362 -1.51 -21.92 4.11
C LEU A 362 -1.62 -22.71 2.79
N THR A 363 -2.16 -23.92 2.83
CA THR A 363 -2.37 -24.73 1.62
C THR A 363 -3.35 -24.07 0.66
N PHE A 364 -4.47 -23.53 1.19
CA PHE A 364 -5.47 -22.79 0.40
C PHE A 364 -4.85 -21.57 -0.29
N TRP A 365 -4.14 -20.71 0.46
CA TRP A 365 -3.53 -19.52 -0.11
C TRP A 365 -2.34 -19.83 -1.02
N GLY A 366 -1.61 -20.91 -0.77
CA GLY A 366 -0.56 -21.38 -1.66
C GLY A 366 -1.10 -21.74 -3.05
N TRP A 367 -2.24 -22.45 -3.12
CA TRP A 367 -2.94 -22.69 -4.38
C TRP A 367 -3.49 -21.40 -5.00
N ALA A 368 -4.08 -20.50 -4.21
CA ALA A 368 -4.59 -19.22 -4.71
C ALA A 368 -3.46 -18.36 -5.34
N TYR A 369 -2.28 -18.33 -4.71
CA TYR A 369 -1.07 -17.70 -5.26
C TYR A 369 -0.71 -18.29 -6.63
N ILE A 370 -0.61 -19.62 -6.74
CA ILE A 370 -0.27 -20.31 -8.00
C ILE A 370 -1.30 -19.98 -9.10
N ILE A 371 -2.60 -20.07 -8.80
CA ILE A 371 -3.69 -19.79 -9.74
C ILE A 371 -3.64 -18.34 -10.24
N VAL A 372 -3.50 -17.36 -9.33
CA VAL A 372 -3.40 -15.94 -9.70
C VAL A 372 -2.12 -15.67 -10.51
N THR A 373 -1.01 -16.33 -10.18
CA THR A 373 0.27 -16.16 -10.89
C THR A 373 0.21 -16.72 -12.32
N ILE A 374 -0.40 -17.89 -12.50
CA ILE A 374 -0.67 -18.47 -13.82
C ILE A 374 -1.61 -17.54 -14.63
N GLY A 375 -2.69 -17.06 -14.00
CA GLY A 375 -3.58 -16.07 -14.62
C GLY A 375 -2.86 -14.80 -15.04
N LEU A 376 -1.94 -14.29 -14.21
CA LEU A 376 -1.13 -13.11 -14.51
C LEU A 376 -0.18 -13.31 -15.69
N ALA A 377 0.43 -14.50 -15.78
CA ALA A 377 1.34 -14.85 -16.87
C ALA A 377 0.65 -14.86 -18.24
N PHE A 378 -0.59 -15.36 -18.32
CA PHE A 378 -1.34 -15.47 -19.57
C PHE A 378 -2.19 -14.23 -19.91
N LEU A 379 -2.91 -13.65 -18.94
CA LEU A 379 -3.91 -12.60 -19.20
C LEU A 379 -3.31 -11.20 -19.34
N LYS A 380 -2.11 -10.96 -18.80
CA LYS A 380 -1.46 -9.64 -18.85
C LYS A 380 -0.18 -9.72 -19.67
N LYS A 381 -0.10 -8.96 -20.77
CA LYS A 381 1.19 -8.66 -21.43
C LYS A 381 1.78 -7.40 -20.80
N GLU A 382 3.11 -7.35 -20.72
CA GLU A 382 3.88 -6.18 -20.29
C GLU A 382 4.65 -5.69 -21.52
N GLU A 383 4.85 -4.39 -21.68
CA GLU A 383 5.62 -3.87 -22.81
C GLU A 383 7.08 -4.33 -22.73
N LYS A 384 7.61 -4.80 -23.86
CA LYS A 384 9.02 -5.12 -23.99
C LYS A 384 9.82 -3.82 -23.96
N THR A 385 10.55 -3.61 -22.89
CA THR A 385 11.63 -2.61 -22.82
C THR A 385 12.96 -3.32 -23.08
N LYS A 386 14.03 -2.57 -23.33
CA LYS A 386 15.41 -3.05 -23.13
C LYS A 386 15.99 -2.26 -21.95
N ASN A 387 16.75 -2.91 -21.08
CA ASN A 387 17.63 -2.26 -20.11
C ASN A 387 19.07 -2.40 -20.60
N GLU A 388 19.86 -1.34 -20.44
CA GLU A 388 21.33 -1.42 -20.48
C GLU A 388 21.95 -1.06 -19.11
N ASP A 389 21.14 -0.64 -18.14
CA ASP A 389 21.58 -0.24 -16.81
C ASP A 389 22.15 -1.42 -16.00
N GLY A 390 23.43 -1.33 -15.63
CA GLY A 390 24.05 -2.28 -14.73
C GLY A 390 23.51 -2.16 -13.30
N ILE A 391 23.55 -3.26 -12.53
CA ILE A 391 23.14 -3.28 -11.11
C ILE A 391 23.81 -2.15 -10.33
N TRP A 392 25.12 -1.98 -10.52
CA TRP A 392 25.92 -0.96 -9.84
C TRP A 392 25.51 0.47 -10.22
N ASP A 393 25.02 0.70 -11.44
CA ASP A 393 24.57 2.02 -11.90
C ASP A 393 23.24 2.41 -11.25
N VAL A 394 22.32 1.46 -11.05
CA VAL A 394 21.10 1.69 -10.25
C VAL A 394 21.46 2.00 -8.78
N TYR A 395 22.48 1.35 -8.19
CA TYR A 395 23.00 1.71 -6.87
C TYR A 395 23.63 3.12 -6.85
N LYS A 396 24.43 3.51 -7.85
CA LYS A 396 24.99 4.87 -7.98
C LYS A 396 23.87 5.92 -8.03
N VAL A 397 22.81 5.67 -8.80
CA VAL A 397 21.66 6.58 -8.88
C VAL A 397 20.91 6.64 -7.56
N MET A 398 20.62 5.51 -6.89
CA MET A 398 20.03 5.52 -5.55
C MET A 398 20.85 6.34 -4.55
N TRP A 399 22.18 6.22 -4.60
CA TRP A 399 23.12 7.01 -3.78
C TRP A 399 23.10 8.50 -4.14
N GLY A 400 22.96 8.83 -5.43
CA GLY A 400 22.78 10.21 -5.91
C GLY A 400 21.46 10.83 -5.42
N VAL A 401 20.36 10.07 -5.43
CA VAL A 401 19.07 10.49 -4.88
C VAL A 401 19.17 10.78 -3.38
N LEU A 402 19.88 9.94 -2.62
CA LEU A 402 20.16 10.14 -1.19
C LEU A 402 21.00 11.40 -0.88
N LYS A 403 21.75 11.93 -1.85
CA LYS A 403 22.50 13.20 -1.72
C LYS A 403 21.62 14.44 -1.97
N LEU A 404 20.42 14.31 -2.52
CA LEU A 404 19.54 15.45 -2.76
C LEU A 404 19.01 16.00 -1.43
N LYS A 405 19.27 17.28 -1.13
CA LYS A 405 18.86 17.95 0.12
C LYS A 405 17.35 17.83 0.40
N ASN A 406 16.53 17.81 -0.64
CA ASN A 406 15.07 17.65 -0.54
C ASN A 406 14.68 16.24 -0.07
N ILE A 407 15.40 15.22 -0.54
CA ILE A 407 15.24 13.83 -0.11
C ILE A 407 15.80 13.63 1.30
N GLN A 408 16.91 14.25 1.66
CA GLN A 408 17.41 14.23 3.04
C GLN A 408 16.38 14.85 4.01
N THR A 409 15.75 15.96 3.60
CA THR A 409 14.67 16.60 4.37
C THR A 409 13.45 15.67 4.50
N ILE A 410 13.01 15.00 3.43
CA ILE A 410 11.88 14.07 3.52
C ILE A 410 12.22 12.85 4.38
N ILE A 411 13.44 12.33 4.32
CA ILE A 411 13.93 11.22 5.14
C ILE A 411 13.90 11.60 6.62
N ILE A 412 14.41 12.79 6.98
CA ILE A 412 14.36 13.30 8.36
C ILE A 412 12.91 13.39 8.85
N ILE A 413 12.00 13.97 8.06
CA ILE A 413 10.56 14.05 8.39
C ILE A 413 10.00 12.65 8.69
N HIS A 414 10.24 11.65 7.84
CA HIS A 414 9.75 10.29 8.05
C HIS A 414 10.26 9.64 9.33
N LEU A 415 11.55 9.79 9.63
CA LEU A 415 12.17 9.16 10.80
C LEU A 415 11.67 9.76 12.13
N ILE A 416 11.31 11.05 12.15
CA ILE A 416 10.83 11.71 13.39
C ILE A 416 9.30 11.76 13.50
N ALA A 417 8.57 11.76 12.38
CA ALA A 417 7.13 12.02 12.37
C ALA A 417 6.31 11.05 13.24
N LYS A 418 6.65 9.76 13.21
CA LYS A 418 5.87 8.72 13.91
C LYS A 418 6.13 8.65 15.41
N ILE A 419 7.16 9.34 15.94
CA ILE A 419 7.48 9.38 17.37
C ILE A 419 6.30 9.93 18.20
N GLY A 420 5.55 10.89 17.64
CA GLY A 420 4.46 11.59 18.32
C GLY A 420 3.32 10.71 18.84
N PHE A 421 3.13 9.54 18.22
CA PHE A 421 2.03 8.61 18.50
C PHE A 421 2.52 7.15 18.65
N GLN A 422 3.83 6.93 18.80
CA GLN A 422 4.40 5.59 19.01
C GLN A 422 3.89 4.89 20.27
N ALA A 423 3.67 5.63 21.37
CA ALA A 423 3.12 5.02 22.57
C ALA A 423 1.68 4.53 22.36
N ASN A 424 0.90 5.22 21.51
CA ASN A 424 -0.43 4.78 21.12
C ASN A 424 -0.36 3.48 20.30
N ASP A 425 0.31 3.52 19.13
CA ASP A 425 0.47 2.38 18.22
C ASP A 425 1.23 1.19 18.83
N GLY A 426 2.07 1.48 19.81
CA GLY A 426 2.98 0.53 20.46
C GLY A 426 2.38 -0.21 21.64
N VAL A 427 1.58 0.49 22.46
CA VAL A 427 1.36 0.11 23.86
C VAL A 427 -0.11 0.17 24.29
N THR A 428 -0.95 1.03 23.71
CA THR A 428 -2.35 1.21 24.17
C THR A 428 -3.16 -0.08 24.15
N ASN A 429 -3.13 -0.84 23.06
CA ASN A 429 -3.87 -2.11 22.98
C ASN A 429 -3.36 -3.15 24.00
N LEU A 430 -2.04 -3.18 24.27
CA LEU A 430 -1.47 -4.04 25.31
C LEU A 430 -1.94 -3.58 26.70
N LYS A 431 -1.99 -2.27 26.94
CA LYS A 431 -2.42 -1.66 28.21
C LYS A 431 -3.90 -1.89 28.50
N LEU A 432 -4.75 -1.89 27.46
CA LEU A 432 -6.17 -2.25 27.56
C LEU A 432 -6.34 -3.71 28.00
N ILE A 433 -5.65 -4.65 27.35
CA ILE A 433 -5.64 -6.07 27.74
C ILE A 433 -5.16 -6.22 29.19
N ASP A 434 -4.07 -5.54 29.56
CA ASP A 434 -3.49 -5.52 30.91
C ASP A 434 -4.46 -5.04 32.00
N LYS A 435 -5.44 -4.19 31.63
CA LYS A 435 -6.51 -3.71 32.54
C LYS A 435 -7.73 -4.63 32.59
N GLY A 436 -7.80 -5.66 31.76
CA GLY A 436 -8.93 -6.58 31.67
C GLY A 436 -9.89 -6.33 30.49
N PHE A 437 -9.49 -5.53 29.49
CA PHE A 437 -10.21 -5.53 28.21
C PHE A 437 -10.08 -6.90 27.55
N SER A 438 -11.19 -7.55 27.19
CA SER A 438 -11.11 -8.92 26.69
C SER A 438 -10.49 -8.98 25.30
N GLN A 439 -9.85 -10.11 24.97
CA GLN A 439 -9.30 -10.34 23.63
C GLN A 439 -10.42 -10.46 22.58
N GLU A 440 -11.63 -10.87 23.00
CA GLU A 440 -12.83 -10.93 22.17
C GLU A 440 -13.33 -9.53 21.81
N ASP A 441 -13.39 -8.61 22.78
CA ASP A 441 -13.78 -7.20 22.55
C ASP A 441 -12.77 -6.47 21.65
N LEU A 442 -11.48 -6.79 21.78
CA LEU A 442 -10.44 -6.26 20.89
C LEU A 442 -10.59 -6.80 19.47
N ALA A 443 -10.83 -8.10 19.31
CA ALA A 443 -11.09 -8.70 18.00
C ALA A 443 -12.39 -8.15 17.35
N LEU A 444 -13.43 -7.92 18.15
CA LEU A 444 -14.68 -7.28 17.74
C LEU A 444 -14.44 -5.83 17.29
N THR A 445 -13.62 -5.07 18.01
CA THR A 445 -13.24 -3.69 17.66
C THR A 445 -12.56 -3.64 16.29
N VAL A 446 -11.57 -4.51 16.05
CA VAL A 446 -10.86 -4.60 14.76
C VAL A 446 -11.78 -5.11 13.63
N LEU A 447 -12.70 -6.03 13.92
CA LEU A 447 -13.71 -6.52 12.98
C LEU A 447 -14.69 -5.40 12.55
N ILE A 448 -15.08 -4.52 13.47
CA ILE A 448 -15.96 -3.39 13.19
C ILE A 448 -15.23 -2.28 12.42
N ASP A 449 -13.95 -2.01 12.72
CA ASP A 449 -13.15 -0.97 12.05
C ASP A 449 -12.86 -1.29 10.57
N PHE A 450 -12.61 -2.56 10.24
CA PHE A 450 -12.16 -2.97 8.90
C PHE A 450 -13.03 -2.48 7.71
N PRO A 451 -14.38 -2.57 7.72
CA PRO A 451 -15.22 -1.96 6.69
C PRO A 451 -15.07 -0.43 6.58
N PHE A 452 -14.86 0.26 7.71
CA PHE A 452 -14.55 1.69 7.69
C PHE A 452 -13.18 1.93 7.08
N GLU A 453 -12.13 1.21 7.48
CA GLU A 453 -10.78 1.38 6.94
C GLU A 453 -10.74 1.30 5.40
N ILE A 454 -11.43 0.32 4.80
CA ILE A 454 -11.55 0.23 3.32
C ILE A 454 -12.25 1.47 2.73
N GLY A 455 -13.41 1.85 3.28
CA GLY A 455 -14.16 3.01 2.80
C GLY A 455 -13.38 4.33 2.93
N LEU A 456 -12.70 4.49 4.06
CA LEU A 456 -11.87 5.64 4.40
C LEU A 456 -10.60 5.70 3.53
N GLY A 457 -10.00 4.55 3.18
CA GLY A 457 -8.90 4.48 2.21
C GLY A 457 -9.31 5.02 0.84
N TYR A 458 -10.52 4.69 0.36
CA TYR A 458 -11.07 5.28 -0.87
C TYR A 458 -11.28 6.80 -0.77
N TYR A 459 -11.87 7.28 0.32
CA TYR A 459 -12.07 8.73 0.52
C TYR A 459 -10.75 9.49 0.67
N ALA A 460 -9.76 8.94 1.38
CA ALA A 460 -8.41 9.48 1.48
C ALA A 460 -7.74 9.59 0.10
N GLY A 461 -7.92 8.56 -0.75
CA GLY A 461 -7.47 8.58 -2.14
C GLY A 461 -8.07 9.75 -2.93
N LYS A 462 -9.40 9.91 -2.88
CA LYS A 462 -10.13 11.03 -3.52
C LYS A 462 -9.74 12.40 -2.94
N TRP A 463 -9.45 12.48 -1.66
CA TRP A 463 -8.96 13.72 -1.04
C TRP A 463 -7.52 14.03 -1.44
N SER A 464 -6.67 13.04 -1.72
CA SER A 464 -5.30 13.24 -2.19
C SER A 464 -5.20 13.77 -3.64
N SER A 465 -6.23 13.56 -4.47
CA SER A 465 -6.34 14.20 -5.79
C SER A 465 -6.91 15.63 -5.70
N THR A 466 -7.92 15.84 -4.83
CA THR A 466 -8.59 17.14 -4.64
C THR A 466 -7.72 18.16 -3.88
N TYR A 467 -7.07 17.71 -2.80
CA TYR A 467 -6.20 18.52 -1.95
C TYR A 467 -4.73 18.17 -2.18
N THR A 468 -3.84 19.07 -1.78
CA THR A 468 -2.40 18.84 -1.93
C THR A 468 -1.92 17.80 -0.89
N PRO A 469 -1.18 16.73 -1.28
CA PRO A 469 -0.95 15.58 -0.41
C PRO A 469 -0.28 15.88 0.94
N MET A 470 0.76 16.73 0.99
CA MET A 470 1.42 17.09 2.27
C MET A 470 0.53 17.92 3.19
N ARG A 471 -0.44 18.67 2.65
CA ARG A 471 -1.45 19.37 3.47
C ARG A 471 -2.43 18.38 4.10
N LEU A 472 -2.88 17.38 3.33
CA LEU A 472 -3.73 16.30 3.84
C LEU A 472 -3.00 15.45 4.88
N TRP A 473 -1.72 15.13 4.63
CA TRP A 473 -0.83 14.46 5.58
C TRP A 473 -0.68 15.25 6.89
N CYS A 474 -0.50 16.57 6.82
CA CYS A 474 -0.46 17.44 7.99
C CYS A 474 -1.77 17.43 8.81
N TRP A 475 -2.93 17.29 8.16
CA TRP A 475 -4.22 17.13 8.86
C TRP A 475 -4.32 15.76 9.53
N GLY A 476 -3.93 14.69 8.83
CA GLY A 476 -3.84 13.34 9.41
C GLY A 476 -2.92 13.29 10.63
N PHE A 477 -1.76 13.97 10.58
CA PHE A 477 -0.82 14.08 11.69
C PHE A 477 -1.44 14.71 12.94
N VAL A 478 -2.14 15.84 12.79
CA VAL A 478 -2.83 16.48 13.93
C VAL A 478 -3.93 15.57 14.47
N GLY A 479 -4.68 14.89 13.59
CA GLY A 479 -5.63 13.86 13.97
C GLY A 479 -5.00 12.72 14.78
N ARG A 480 -3.82 12.22 14.37
CA ARG A 480 -3.06 11.18 15.10
C ARG A 480 -2.61 11.62 16.49
N LEU A 481 -2.19 12.88 16.67
CA LEU A 481 -1.88 13.43 17.99
C LEU A 481 -3.12 13.51 18.89
N ILE A 482 -4.26 13.94 18.34
CA ILE A 482 -5.54 13.96 19.06
C ILE A 482 -5.95 12.53 19.44
N ALA A 483 -5.83 11.57 18.51
CA ALA A 483 -6.11 10.15 18.78
C ALA A 483 -5.24 9.60 19.92
N ALA A 484 -3.93 9.91 19.96
CA ALA A 484 -3.04 9.49 21.05
C ALA A 484 -3.43 10.08 22.42
N VAL A 485 -4.03 11.28 22.46
CA VAL A 485 -4.60 11.87 23.68
C VAL A 485 -5.95 11.24 24.05
N ILE A 486 -6.80 10.94 23.08
CA ILE A 486 -8.06 10.22 23.33
C ILE A 486 -7.76 8.81 23.87
N ALA A 487 -6.84 8.06 23.24
CA ALA A 487 -6.35 6.76 23.69
C ALA A 487 -5.85 6.77 25.14
N GLN A 488 -5.07 7.80 25.53
CA GLN A 488 -4.66 8.02 26.92
C GLN A 488 -5.88 8.11 27.85
N ILE A 489 -6.86 8.92 27.48
CA ILE A 489 -8.08 9.16 28.27
C ILE A 489 -8.92 7.88 28.35
N THR A 490 -9.11 7.16 27.25
CA THR A 490 -9.78 5.85 27.20
C THR A 490 -9.15 4.87 28.19
N VAL A 491 -7.82 4.73 28.18
CA VAL A 491 -7.10 3.89 29.15
C VAL A 491 -7.29 4.39 30.59
N ILE A 492 -7.31 5.70 30.85
CA ILE A 492 -7.51 6.26 32.21
C ILE A 492 -8.91 5.95 32.75
N ILE A 493 -9.97 6.16 31.96
CA ILE A 493 -11.38 5.98 32.36
C ILE A 493 -11.81 4.50 32.33
N PHE A 494 -10.87 3.54 32.24
CA PHE A 494 -11.19 2.11 32.25
C PHE A 494 -12.02 1.74 33.50
N PRO A 495 -13.25 1.21 33.34
CA PRO A 495 -14.18 0.95 34.43
C PRO A 495 -13.72 -0.20 35.35
N ALA A 496 -13.78 0.02 36.67
CA ALA A 496 -13.39 -0.98 37.67
C ALA A 496 -14.31 -2.21 37.71
N ASN A 497 -15.55 -2.09 37.21
CA ASN A 497 -16.55 -3.17 37.20
C ASN A 497 -16.48 -4.08 35.95
N GLY A 498 -15.52 -3.85 35.05
CA GLY A 498 -15.41 -4.56 33.77
C GLY A 498 -16.00 -3.78 32.60
N VAL A 499 -15.93 -4.37 31.39
CA VAL A 499 -16.25 -3.71 30.12
C VAL A 499 -17.76 -3.54 29.92
N ASP A 500 -18.27 -2.36 30.24
CA ASP A 500 -19.63 -1.94 29.87
C ASP A 500 -19.76 -1.65 28.37
N THR A 501 -20.98 -1.75 27.83
CA THR A 501 -21.29 -1.40 26.43
C THR A 501 -20.92 0.05 26.08
N TRP A 502 -21.06 1.00 27.01
CA TRP A 502 -20.67 2.41 26.76
C TRP A 502 -19.15 2.53 26.56
N TYR A 503 -18.36 1.79 27.34
CA TYR A 503 -16.90 1.81 27.27
C TYR A 503 -16.42 1.14 25.99
N LEU A 504 -17.03 0.01 25.61
CA LEU A 504 -16.78 -0.66 24.34
C LEU A 504 -17.04 0.29 23.14
N LEU A 505 -18.14 1.05 23.15
CA LEU A 505 -18.42 2.04 22.11
C LEU A 505 -17.39 3.19 22.07
N VAL A 506 -16.86 3.61 23.22
CA VAL A 506 -15.77 4.60 23.29
C VAL A 506 -14.47 4.05 22.70
N VAL A 507 -14.11 2.80 23.02
CA VAL A 507 -12.94 2.11 22.43
C VAL A 507 -13.10 1.99 20.92
N ILE A 508 -14.26 1.56 20.42
CA ILE A 508 -14.54 1.45 18.98
C ILE A 508 -14.43 2.83 18.29
N ALA A 509 -15.00 3.89 18.87
CA ALA A 509 -14.94 5.23 18.30
C ALA A 509 -13.51 5.81 18.28
N GLU A 510 -12.72 5.57 19.33
CA GLU A 510 -11.31 5.94 19.39
C GLU A 510 -10.50 5.19 18.33
N HIS A 511 -10.69 3.87 18.22
CA HIS A 511 -9.97 3.03 17.28
C HIS A 511 -10.24 3.45 15.83
N ILE A 512 -11.52 3.60 15.43
CA ILE A 512 -11.90 4.07 14.09
C ILE A 512 -11.30 5.44 13.79
N PHE A 513 -11.25 6.36 14.76
CA PHE A 513 -10.62 7.67 14.57
C PHE A 513 -9.09 7.60 14.43
N SER A 514 -8.43 6.73 15.20
CA SER A 514 -6.99 6.49 15.11
C SER A 514 -6.61 5.84 13.77
N THR A 515 -7.33 4.79 13.36
CA THR A 515 -7.17 4.12 12.06
C THR A 515 -7.46 5.07 10.91
N PHE A 516 -8.56 5.83 10.94
CA PHE A 516 -8.89 6.84 9.93
C PHE A 516 -7.74 7.82 9.70
N THR A 517 -7.25 8.43 10.78
CA THR A 517 -6.20 9.47 10.70
C THR A 517 -4.86 8.87 10.24
N ASN A 518 -4.57 7.62 10.62
CA ASN A 518 -3.44 6.86 10.10
C ASN A 518 -3.55 6.55 8.60
N THR A 519 -4.72 6.10 8.13
CA THR A 519 -5.00 5.80 6.71
C THR A 519 -4.93 7.04 5.84
N VAL A 520 -5.50 8.17 6.29
CA VAL A 520 -5.35 9.47 5.60
C VAL A 520 -3.89 9.87 5.49
N MET A 521 -3.11 9.71 6.56
CA MET A 521 -1.68 10.02 6.58
C MET A 521 -0.89 9.10 5.63
N PHE A 522 -1.14 7.78 5.65
CA PHE A 522 -0.48 6.80 4.77
C PHE A 522 -0.79 7.04 3.29
N VAL A 523 -2.06 7.17 2.92
CA VAL A 523 -2.47 7.42 1.53
C VAL A 523 -1.89 8.73 1.01
N ALA A 524 -1.87 9.78 1.83
CA ALA A 524 -1.32 11.08 1.46
C ALA A 524 0.19 11.08 1.24
N ILE A 525 0.97 10.39 2.08
CA ILE A 525 2.43 10.32 1.89
C ILE A 525 2.81 9.44 0.70
N SER A 526 2.14 8.30 0.52
CA SER A 526 2.37 7.42 -0.64
C SER A 526 1.94 8.08 -1.96
N ALA A 527 0.86 8.86 -1.96
CA ALA A 527 0.47 9.68 -3.13
C ALA A 527 1.48 10.81 -3.43
N PHE A 528 2.19 11.33 -2.41
CA PHE A 528 3.28 12.29 -2.63
C PHE A 528 4.52 11.59 -3.22
N HIS A 529 4.93 10.45 -2.66
CA HIS A 529 6.04 9.64 -3.17
C HIS A 529 5.85 9.30 -4.65
N ALA A 530 4.65 8.81 -5.02
CA ALA A 530 4.31 8.45 -6.39
C ALA A 530 4.29 9.64 -7.38
N ARG A 531 4.17 10.88 -6.88
CA ARG A 531 4.29 12.10 -7.69
C ARG A 531 5.73 12.57 -7.90
N ILE A 532 6.63 12.33 -6.93
CA ILE A 532 8.02 12.79 -7.00
C ILE A 532 8.99 11.75 -7.61
N ALA A 533 8.65 10.46 -7.53
CA ALA A 533 9.45 9.38 -8.11
C ALA A 533 9.58 9.50 -9.64
N ASP A 534 10.80 9.28 -10.16
CA ASP A 534 11.01 9.21 -11.61
C ASP A 534 10.53 7.86 -12.16
N PRO A 535 9.67 7.79 -13.20
CA PRO A 535 9.17 6.53 -13.74
C PRO A 535 10.25 5.54 -14.21
N VAL A 536 11.42 6.02 -14.64
CA VAL A 536 12.50 5.16 -15.15
C VAL A 536 13.13 4.33 -14.03
N ILE A 537 13.28 4.93 -12.85
CA ILE A 537 13.94 4.38 -11.65
C ILE A 537 12.92 4.26 -10.49
N GLY A 538 11.63 4.17 -10.86
CA GLY A 538 10.53 4.41 -9.94
C GLY A 538 10.37 3.35 -8.86
N GLY A 539 10.75 2.10 -9.15
CA GLY A 539 10.69 0.99 -8.18
C GLY A 539 11.61 1.25 -6.98
N THR A 540 12.89 1.47 -7.24
CA THR A 540 13.93 1.79 -6.24
C THR A 540 13.62 3.10 -5.52
N TYR A 541 13.21 4.15 -6.24
CA TYR A 541 12.88 5.45 -5.64
C TYR A 541 11.67 5.36 -4.70
N MET A 542 10.57 4.72 -5.13
CA MET A 542 9.41 4.46 -4.28
C MET A 542 9.76 3.58 -3.10
N THR A 543 10.51 2.50 -3.33
CA THR A 543 10.92 1.57 -2.27
C THR A 543 11.75 2.28 -1.22
N LEU A 544 12.71 3.12 -1.61
CA LEU A 544 13.54 3.89 -0.68
C LEU A 544 12.67 4.72 0.26
N LEU A 545 11.74 5.51 -0.29
CA LEU A 545 10.88 6.39 0.50
C LEU A 545 9.85 5.63 1.34
N ALA A 546 9.25 4.56 0.81
CA ALA A 546 8.35 3.68 1.56
C ALA A 546 9.08 2.99 2.72
N THR A 547 10.30 2.50 2.50
CA THR A 547 11.08 1.79 3.53
C THR A 547 11.52 2.74 4.63
N VAL A 548 11.97 3.95 4.32
CA VAL A 548 12.28 4.97 5.33
C VAL A 548 11.03 5.38 6.12
N SER A 549 9.87 5.52 5.45
CA SER A 549 8.59 5.78 6.11
C SER A 549 8.21 4.68 7.11
N ASN A 550 8.43 3.41 6.75
CA ASN A 550 8.15 2.28 7.62
C ASN A 550 9.15 2.21 8.79
N LEU A 551 10.45 2.38 8.51
CA LEU A 551 11.51 2.39 9.52
C LEU A 551 11.31 3.47 10.59
N GLY A 552 10.80 4.64 10.22
CA GLY A 552 10.43 5.70 11.16
C GLY A 552 9.33 5.31 12.18
N GLY A 553 8.57 4.24 11.92
CA GLY A 553 7.66 3.65 12.91
C GLY A 553 8.34 2.52 13.70
N THR A 554 8.96 1.56 13.00
CA THR A 554 9.53 0.36 13.63
C THR A 554 10.69 0.67 14.57
N PHE A 555 11.62 1.56 14.18
CA PHE A 555 12.82 1.85 14.96
C PHE A 555 12.50 2.56 16.29
N PRO A 556 11.68 3.63 16.34
CA PRO A 556 11.32 4.26 17.61
C PRO A 556 10.50 3.37 18.56
N ARG A 557 9.73 2.40 18.05
CA ARG A 557 8.91 1.48 18.87
C ARG A 557 9.73 0.76 19.96
N PHE A 558 10.94 0.30 19.63
CA PHE A 558 11.83 -0.36 20.60
C PHE A 558 12.22 0.57 21.76
N PHE A 559 12.61 1.81 21.46
CA PHE A 559 12.97 2.79 22.49
C PHE A 559 11.77 3.21 23.33
N VAL A 560 10.59 3.36 22.71
CA VAL A 560 9.35 3.72 23.42
C VAL A 560 8.92 2.62 24.39
N LEU A 561 8.96 1.35 23.99
CA LEU A 561 8.70 0.22 24.89
C LEU A 561 9.70 0.20 26.05
N LYS A 562 11.00 0.31 25.76
CA LYS A 562 12.05 0.36 26.80
C LYS A 562 11.91 1.56 27.75
N LEU A 563 11.42 2.69 27.27
CA LEU A 563 11.10 3.85 28.10
C LEU A 563 9.88 3.60 28.99
N VAL A 564 8.87 2.87 28.51
CA VAL A 564 7.72 2.46 29.35
C VAL A 564 8.21 1.56 30.47
N ASP A 565 9.03 0.55 30.17
CA ASP A 565 9.61 -0.34 31.19
C ASP A 565 10.45 0.47 32.21
N TYR A 566 11.26 1.43 31.74
CA TYR A 566 12.11 2.28 32.60
C TYR A 566 11.31 3.19 33.54
N PHE A 567 10.17 3.73 33.11
CA PHE A 567 9.30 4.56 33.95
C PHE A 567 8.27 3.74 34.76
N THR A 568 8.17 2.43 34.54
CA THR A 568 7.26 1.54 35.26
C THR A 568 7.89 1.06 36.55
N VAL A 569 7.21 1.27 37.68
CA VAL A 569 7.58 0.77 39.00
C VAL A 569 6.55 -0.25 39.43
N ALA A 570 6.92 -1.52 39.35
CA ALA A 570 6.06 -2.63 39.70
C ALA A 570 6.83 -3.69 40.52
N THR A 571 6.20 -4.21 41.57
CA THR A 571 6.81 -5.15 42.51
C THR A 571 6.00 -6.43 42.55
N CYS A 572 6.65 -7.58 42.34
CA CYS A 572 6.06 -8.88 42.58
C CYS A 572 5.96 -9.12 44.08
N ILE A 573 4.74 -9.34 44.56
CA ILE A 573 4.44 -9.71 45.94
C ILE A 573 4.18 -11.22 45.97
N PRO A 574 4.88 -12.00 46.82
CA PRO A 574 4.62 -13.44 46.96
C PRO A 574 3.19 -13.70 47.48
N PRO A 575 2.55 -14.81 47.11
CA PRO A 575 1.23 -15.14 47.63
C PRO A 575 1.29 -15.38 49.16
N PRO A 576 0.27 -14.95 49.93
CA PRO A 576 0.24 -15.21 51.37
C PRO A 576 0.08 -16.71 51.66
N ASP A 577 0.60 -17.18 52.80
CA ASP A 577 0.64 -18.61 53.19
C ASP A 577 -0.73 -19.32 53.20
N THR A 578 -1.83 -18.57 53.25
CA THR A 578 -3.21 -19.07 53.22
C THR A 578 -3.81 -19.19 51.81
N TYR A 579 -3.11 -18.73 50.77
CA TYR A 579 -3.59 -18.77 49.39
C TYR A 579 -3.48 -20.18 48.81
N LYS A 580 -4.62 -20.74 48.38
CA LYS A 580 -4.64 -22.03 47.66
C LYS A 580 -4.03 -21.84 46.28
N LEU A 581 -2.79 -22.29 46.11
CA LEU A 581 -2.11 -22.26 44.81
C LEU A 581 -2.93 -22.99 43.74
N PRO A 582 -3.23 -22.34 42.60
CA PRO A 582 -3.89 -22.99 41.48
C PRO A 582 -3.10 -24.22 41.00
N ALA A 583 -3.80 -25.31 40.67
CA ALA A 583 -3.20 -26.50 40.04
C ALA A 583 -2.60 -26.22 38.64
N THR A 584 -2.77 -24.99 38.13
CA THR A 584 -2.24 -24.47 36.87
C THR A 584 -0.95 -23.66 37.04
N LEU A 585 -0.28 -23.69 38.20
CA LEU A 585 1.05 -23.09 38.39
C LEU A 585 2.07 -23.68 37.41
N ARG A 586 2.95 -22.84 36.86
CA ARG A 586 3.89 -23.21 35.77
C ARG A 586 5.34 -22.82 36.02
N GLY A 587 5.61 -22.07 37.08
CA GLY A 587 6.96 -21.73 37.54
C GLY A 587 7.23 -22.19 38.98
N PRO A 588 8.48 -22.07 39.47
CA PRO A 588 8.77 -22.21 40.89
C PRO A 588 7.96 -21.18 41.71
N LEU A 589 7.63 -21.52 42.96
CA LEU A 589 7.00 -20.57 43.87
C LEU A 589 7.86 -19.31 44.01
N ILE A 590 7.22 -18.15 43.95
CA ILE A 590 7.88 -16.90 44.34
C ILE A 590 7.85 -16.81 45.86
N THR A 591 9.03 -16.89 46.48
CA THR A 591 9.26 -16.69 47.92
C THR A 591 9.62 -15.25 48.27
N ASP A 592 10.33 -14.57 47.36
CA ASP A 592 10.94 -13.26 47.58
C ASP A 592 10.36 -12.20 46.65
N SER A 593 10.22 -10.96 47.14
CA SER A 593 9.77 -9.84 46.32
C SER A 593 10.84 -9.38 45.35
N PHE A 594 10.49 -9.20 44.07
CA PHE A 594 11.38 -8.71 43.01
C PHE A 594 10.66 -7.73 42.08
N SER A 595 11.40 -6.95 41.29
CA SER A 595 10.81 -6.02 40.31
C SER A 595 10.07 -6.78 39.20
N CYS A 596 8.80 -6.46 38.96
CA CYS A 596 8.02 -7.02 37.84
C CYS A 596 7.74 -5.98 36.74
N SER A 597 8.60 -4.96 36.62
CA SER A 597 8.48 -3.91 35.60
C SER A 597 8.73 -4.41 34.19
N LEU A 598 9.63 -5.39 33.98
CA LEU A 598 9.81 -6.05 32.69
C LEU A 598 8.71 -7.09 32.47
N SER A 599 8.21 -7.19 31.24
CA SER A 599 7.20 -8.19 30.84
C SER A 599 7.60 -9.62 31.24
N ALA A 600 8.81 -10.05 30.91
CA ALA A 600 9.33 -11.37 31.29
C ALA A 600 9.35 -11.63 32.81
N GLU A 601 9.54 -10.58 33.63
CA GLU A 601 9.52 -10.68 35.09
C GLU A 601 8.08 -10.65 35.65
N LYS A 602 7.19 -9.89 35.03
CA LYS A 602 5.74 -9.92 35.27
C LYS A 602 5.15 -11.31 34.99
N ASP A 603 5.49 -11.90 33.85
CA ASP A 603 5.07 -13.27 33.51
C ASP A 603 5.66 -14.30 34.49
N ARG A 604 6.94 -14.16 34.90
CA ARG A 604 7.53 -15.00 35.96
C ARG A 604 6.76 -14.88 37.28
N CYS A 605 6.40 -13.66 37.68
CA CYS A 605 5.62 -13.40 38.89
C CYS A 605 4.28 -14.15 38.86
N LEU A 606 3.51 -13.94 37.79
CA LEU A 606 2.18 -14.54 37.62
C LEU A 606 2.23 -16.07 37.51
N GLN A 607 3.22 -16.63 36.80
CA GLN A 607 3.38 -18.08 36.64
C GLN A 607 3.85 -18.80 37.91
N GLY A 608 4.54 -18.10 38.82
CA GLY A 608 4.93 -18.57 40.15
C GLY A 608 3.92 -18.27 41.26
N GLY A 609 2.71 -17.79 40.90
CA GLY A 609 1.61 -17.53 41.84
C GLY A 609 1.65 -16.19 42.57
N GLY A 610 2.61 -15.31 42.27
CA GLY A 610 2.69 -13.97 42.84
C GLY A 610 1.78 -12.95 42.16
N ILE A 611 1.54 -11.83 42.84
CA ILE A 611 0.77 -10.69 42.32
C ILE A 611 1.76 -9.57 41.97
N CYS A 612 1.77 -9.13 40.72
CA CYS A 612 2.56 -7.98 40.29
C CYS A 612 1.78 -6.68 40.55
N ASP A 613 2.11 -5.98 41.64
CA ASP A 613 1.52 -4.69 41.96
C ASP A 613 2.22 -3.56 41.21
N ILE A 614 1.46 -2.73 40.48
CA ILE A 614 1.98 -1.66 39.62
C ILE A 614 1.71 -0.31 40.28
N SER A 615 2.65 0.13 41.11
CA SER A 615 2.56 1.42 41.82
C SER A 615 2.66 2.64 40.90
N ARG A 616 3.44 2.54 39.81
CA ARG A 616 3.54 3.56 38.77
C ARG A 616 3.63 2.91 37.40
N ASP A 617 2.72 3.29 36.51
CA ASP A 617 2.72 2.82 35.13
C ASP A 617 3.46 3.81 34.21
N GLY A 618 4.51 3.34 33.54
CA GLY A 618 5.32 4.15 32.63
C GLY A 618 4.58 4.56 31.35
N TYR A 619 3.52 3.84 30.95
CA TYR A 619 2.74 4.14 29.74
C TYR A 619 2.25 5.59 29.74
N TYR A 620 1.64 6.05 30.84
CA TYR A 620 1.05 7.39 30.88
C TYR A 620 2.10 8.49 30.72
N VAL A 621 3.28 8.31 31.33
CA VAL A 621 4.41 9.24 31.25
C VAL A 621 4.95 9.28 29.82
N VAL A 622 5.23 8.12 29.24
CA VAL A 622 5.82 8.01 27.90
C VAL A 622 4.87 8.47 26.81
N ASN A 623 3.57 8.20 26.91
CA ASN A 623 2.60 8.68 25.93
C ASN A 623 2.48 10.22 25.96
N ILE A 624 2.47 10.84 27.15
CA ILE A 624 2.52 12.31 27.28
C ILE A 624 3.82 12.88 26.67
N LEU A 625 4.98 12.26 26.94
CA LEU A 625 6.26 12.67 26.35
C LEU A 625 6.25 12.52 24.82
N CYS A 626 5.75 11.41 24.28
CA CYS A 626 5.58 11.20 22.84
C CYS A 626 4.71 12.30 22.23
N VAL A 627 3.51 12.56 22.78
CA VAL A 627 2.61 13.59 22.27
C VAL A 627 3.27 14.98 22.31
N ILE A 628 3.95 15.35 23.40
CA ILE A 628 4.68 16.63 23.51
C ILE A 628 5.79 16.73 22.45
N ILE A 629 6.61 15.69 22.27
CA ILE A 629 7.63 15.64 21.21
C ILE A 629 6.97 15.76 19.83
N GLY A 630 5.85 15.08 19.60
CA GLY A 630 5.07 15.16 18.38
C GLY A 630 4.55 16.57 18.09
N VAL A 631 4.01 17.27 19.09
CA VAL A 631 3.57 18.67 18.98
C VAL A 631 4.77 19.59 18.65
N ILE A 632 5.85 19.52 19.43
CA ILE A 632 7.00 20.41 19.25
C ILE A 632 7.65 20.20 17.87
N THR A 633 7.88 18.95 17.48
CA THR A 633 8.45 18.62 16.15
C THR A 633 7.50 18.98 15.01
N PHE A 634 6.19 18.82 15.19
CA PHE A 634 5.19 19.12 14.16
C PHE A 634 5.15 20.60 13.81
N TRP A 635 4.89 21.45 14.81
CA TRP A 635 4.77 22.89 14.60
C TRP A 635 6.14 23.57 14.37
N GLY A 636 7.21 23.07 14.99
CA GLY A 636 8.56 23.64 14.89
C GLY A 636 9.28 23.34 13.58
N TYR A 637 9.15 22.14 13.02
CA TYR A 637 9.95 21.70 11.85
C TYR A 637 9.14 20.99 10.77
N ILE A 638 8.39 19.95 11.13
CA ILE A 638 7.77 19.03 10.16
C ILE A 638 6.78 19.76 9.24
N LYS A 639 5.83 20.52 9.81
CA LYS A 639 4.79 21.23 9.04
C LYS A 639 5.39 22.24 8.04
N PRO A 640 6.28 23.19 8.44
CA PRO A 640 6.87 24.11 7.47
C PRO A 640 7.76 23.39 6.45
N ALA A 641 8.52 22.35 6.85
CA ALA A 641 9.35 21.59 5.93
C ALA A 641 8.52 20.81 4.89
N ALA A 642 7.47 20.09 5.31
CA ALA A 642 6.59 19.32 4.42
C ALA A 642 5.87 20.22 3.39
N LEU A 643 5.35 21.37 3.82
CA LEU A 643 4.72 22.34 2.92
C LEU A 643 5.72 22.98 1.95
N LYS A 644 6.96 23.26 2.41
CA LYS A 644 8.04 23.75 1.55
C LYS A 644 8.44 22.72 0.49
N LEU A 645 8.61 21.45 0.88
CA LEU A 645 8.93 20.35 -0.04
C LEU A 645 7.84 20.18 -1.11
N GLN A 646 6.57 20.28 -0.73
CA GLN A 646 5.44 20.17 -1.65
C GLN A 646 5.42 21.29 -2.71
N ALA A 647 5.94 22.48 -2.39
CA ALA A 647 6.00 23.61 -3.32
C ALA A 647 7.14 23.51 -4.35
N LEU A 648 8.04 22.51 -4.23
CA LEU A 648 9.17 22.35 -5.14
C LEU A 648 8.75 21.75 -6.50
N PRO A 649 9.28 22.24 -7.63
CA PRO A 649 9.03 21.66 -8.94
C PRO A 649 9.64 20.26 -9.05
N LEU A 650 9.06 19.39 -9.90
CA LEU A 650 9.50 18.00 -10.09
C LEU A 650 10.99 17.84 -10.43
N ARG A 651 11.61 18.86 -11.05
CA ARG A 651 13.07 18.89 -11.32
C ARG A 651 13.93 18.84 -10.05
N ALA A 652 13.44 19.35 -8.93
CA ALA A 652 14.16 19.36 -7.65
C ALA A 652 14.24 17.99 -6.97
N TRP A 653 13.59 16.97 -7.55
CA TRP A 653 13.49 15.60 -7.06
C TRP A 653 14.28 14.58 -7.91
N ARG A 654 14.90 15.04 -9.00
CA ARG A 654 15.66 14.21 -9.95
C ARG A 654 17.13 14.59 -9.91
N ILE A 655 17.99 13.64 -10.25
CA ILE A 655 19.40 13.93 -10.49
C ILE A 655 19.50 14.73 -11.79
N ALA A 656 20.36 15.73 -11.83
CA ALA A 656 20.68 16.44 -13.06
C ALA A 656 21.74 15.64 -13.84
N ASP A 657 21.45 15.35 -15.12
CA ASP A 657 22.44 14.74 -16.04
C ASP A 657 23.70 15.61 -16.08
N GLY A 658 24.85 15.03 -15.69
CA GLY A 658 26.14 15.74 -15.59
C GLY A 658 26.76 15.79 -14.19
N ALA A 659 26.11 15.24 -13.16
CA ALA A 659 26.69 15.07 -11.81
C ALA A 659 27.15 13.62 -11.54
N SER A 660 28.03 13.10 -12.41
CA SER A 660 28.71 11.80 -12.29
C SER A 660 30.17 11.99 -11.88
#